data_AF-F0RKT9-F1
#
_entry.id   AF-F0RKT9-F1
#
_cell.length_a   1.000
_cell.length_b   1.000
_cell.length_c   1.000
_cell.angle_alpha   90.00
_cell.angle_beta   90.00
_cell.angle_gamma   90.00
#
_symmetry.space_group_name_H-M   'P 1'
#
loop_
_entity.id
_entity.type
_entity.pdbx_description
1 polymer ?
#
loop_
_entity_poly.entity_id
_entity_poly.type
_entity_poly.pdbx_seq_one_letter_code
_entity_poly.pdbx_strand_id
1 'polypeptide(L)'
;MNWKPIRRAGRGLWLAGLLLAAAAAQAQTAPGQGAAGDGSAQQQALPTSTAAGTVTPRTPERSGLAAEVTLRGRELAGLQRGEVVWSQTFAPELGALRGPLRQGGVTYLGAGPAVLAYDEAGRVLARYDLSAPVLTLDGSGGLVRATVSGGDYRETFTLIAPENGAGTQERVVFAPDPAVTLWAMQAGDAVPEERVAQRWASDPLNPFLGLRAAQQARAAGQAEQAAAHLQTLMASAQPFPVWVRLAARLDAAGYPEQADHALELARADAAARGYDPAIRVSRAALAAYGNPTGYIETLLAQGQLNRAEVWLRHLRAMHPRAEGSEALYLRYAALLESQDRTGEASEWRGFAASLREGTLYHQGPAGLARLRDASGLLSLALALSLLLAVLALFRRGRAVQRAELSPYGGRWRAWREWPLERAGRTSLHYAGTGERLVLLGLSAALTVSLSGGLWASRTAELLDTPALNTGTYGGAWAETGLARLPLGSSPEAALLRGLSTQLSGDLSAARVRYQAARSLPCARNNLGVIAALRGDRPGADSLFRAALAAQPGLGAAAYNLGFPVLTLGSEFQERYRTGEPRLCYPDDRSLIRALSGDVSGIWRAQLHDPAGQLRLIAAEARRGRLHPWALLWLAEGLTLAALLLALLPPRRATVSAVSLEDTDGAKSAARASRWSGDSLPGRPPAYLPDRDLLAWVLPGSGLLEWVWGGLLLLGFVAAALAWAAGYALSLRAASAALPWPLSLWPATGWPDSLPGLTSPWPLAVMASSWLLNAACLWALGRRQARQQL
;
A
#
# COMPACT_ATOMS: atom_id res chain seq x y z
N MET A 1 -18.33 -32.05 -44.32
CA MET A 1 -17.51 -32.94 -43.46
C MET A 1 -17.96 -32.73 -42.02
N ASN A 2 -19.11 -33.29 -41.60
CA ASN A 2 -19.20 -34.50 -40.79
C ASN A 2 -17.90 -34.84 -40.03
N TRP A 3 -17.95 -34.80 -38.69
CA TRP A 3 -17.91 -36.00 -37.84
C TRP A 3 -18.35 -35.65 -36.40
N LYS A 4 -19.23 -36.51 -35.86
CA LYS A 4 -19.84 -36.47 -34.52
C LYS A 4 -18.88 -36.99 -33.44
N PRO A 5 -19.16 -36.71 -32.14
CA PRO A 5 -18.32 -37.06 -31.00
C PRO A 5 -18.60 -38.49 -30.48
N ILE A 6 -17.58 -39.14 -29.93
CA ILE A 6 -17.73 -40.41 -29.19
C ILE A 6 -17.50 -40.17 -27.70
N ARG A 7 -18.53 -40.54 -26.93
CA ARG A 7 -18.55 -40.69 -25.47
C ARG A 7 -18.04 -42.08 -25.05
N ARG A 8 -17.59 -42.14 -23.78
CA ARG A 8 -17.52 -43.30 -22.85
C ARG A 8 -16.34 -44.27 -22.95
N ALA A 9 -15.45 -44.18 -21.97
CA ALA A 9 -15.26 -45.13 -20.86
C ALA A 9 -14.19 -44.50 -19.93
N GLY A 10 -14.25 -44.48 -18.59
CA GLY A 10 -14.98 -45.33 -17.67
C GLY A 10 -14.01 -45.86 -16.62
N ARG A 11 -14.01 -45.21 -15.44
CA ARG A 11 -13.65 -45.72 -14.09
C ARG A 11 -12.17 -45.82 -13.69
N GLY A 12 -11.86 -45.12 -12.60
CA GLY A 12 -10.67 -45.27 -11.75
C GLY A 12 -10.69 -44.29 -10.57
N LEU A 13 -11.45 -44.66 -9.53
CA LEU A 13 -11.44 -44.26 -8.10
C LEU A 13 -10.78 -42.91 -7.68
N TRP A 14 -11.52 -41.95 -7.12
CA TRP A 14 -11.95 -41.85 -5.69
C TRP A 14 -10.80 -41.85 -4.67
N LEU A 15 -10.38 -40.67 -4.21
CA LEU A 15 -10.07 -40.32 -2.81
C LEU A 15 -9.63 -38.84 -2.68
N ALA A 16 -10.02 -38.23 -1.55
CA ALA A 16 -9.65 -36.90 -1.04
C ALA A 16 -10.50 -35.68 -1.46
N GLY A 17 -11.79 -35.71 -1.09
CA GLY A 17 -12.54 -34.52 -0.70
C GLY A 17 -12.94 -34.65 0.77
N LEU A 18 -12.27 -33.89 1.66
CA LEU A 18 -12.69 -33.66 3.06
C LEU A 18 -11.73 -32.62 3.66
N LEU A 19 -12.11 -31.34 3.64
CA LEU A 19 -11.75 -30.27 4.59
C LEU A 19 -12.36 -28.93 4.12
N LEU A 20 -13.68 -28.88 3.94
CA LEU A 20 -14.43 -27.65 3.65
C LEU A 20 -15.91 -27.87 4.01
N ALA A 21 -16.22 -28.03 5.30
CA ALA A 21 -17.58 -27.94 5.85
C ALA A 21 -17.55 -27.99 7.39
N ALA A 22 -17.30 -26.86 8.05
CA ALA A 22 -17.64 -26.66 9.47
C ALA A 22 -17.48 -25.17 9.86
N ALA A 23 -18.39 -24.31 9.40
CA ALA A 23 -18.65 -22.99 10.01
C ALA A 23 -19.86 -22.31 9.34
N ALA A 24 -21.00 -22.98 9.27
CA ALA A 24 -22.27 -22.36 8.88
C ALA A 24 -23.44 -23.23 9.34
N ALA A 25 -23.78 -23.16 10.63
CA ALA A 25 -25.12 -23.46 11.15
C ALA A 25 -25.11 -23.30 12.67
N GLN A 26 -25.65 -22.19 13.18
CA GLN A 26 -26.48 -22.21 14.39
C GLN A 26 -27.26 -20.90 14.47
N ALA A 27 -28.51 -20.99 14.01
CA ALA A 27 -29.55 -20.01 14.23
C ALA A 27 -30.28 -20.33 15.54
N GLN A 28 -30.63 -19.27 16.27
CA GLN A 28 -31.89 -19.01 16.97
C GLN A 28 -32.70 -20.20 17.49
N THR A 29 -32.92 -20.22 18.81
CA THR A 29 -34.22 -20.49 19.45
C THR A 29 -34.26 -19.90 20.86
N ALA A 30 -35.22 -19.00 21.13
CA ALA A 30 -35.89 -18.82 22.42
C ALA A 30 -37.15 -19.76 22.42
N PRO A 31 -37.87 -20.08 23.54
CA PRO A 31 -38.55 -19.10 24.45
C PRO A 31 -38.82 -19.55 25.92
N GLY A 32 -39.49 -18.67 26.69
CA GLY A 32 -40.40 -18.99 27.84
C GLY A 32 -39.79 -18.94 29.25
N GLN A 33 -40.11 -17.99 30.14
CA GLN A 33 -41.36 -17.70 30.92
C GLN A 33 -41.27 -18.17 32.40
N GLY A 34 -41.74 -17.30 33.32
CA GLY A 34 -41.96 -17.55 34.76
C GLY A 34 -41.38 -16.42 35.62
N ALA A 35 -42.07 -15.35 36.05
CA ALA A 35 -43.35 -15.13 36.76
C ALA A 35 -43.22 -15.11 38.31
N ALA A 36 -44.05 -14.24 38.92
CA ALA A 36 -44.29 -13.94 40.34
C ALA A 36 -43.26 -13.02 41.01
N GLY A 37 -43.60 -11.92 41.70
CA GLY A 37 -44.85 -11.28 42.17
C GLY A 37 -44.37 -10.04 42.96
N ASP A 38 -45.14 -9.18 43.61
CA ASP A 38 -46.56 -8.90 43.76
C ASP A 38 -46.62 -7.61 44.61
N GLY A 39 -47.76 -6.91 44.59
CA GLY A 39 -48.15 -5.93 45.62
C GLY A 39 -47.86 -4.46 45.28
N SER A 40 -48.87 -3.69 44.83
CA SER A 40 -49.86 -2.94 45.66
C SER A 40 -49.29 -1.62 46.20
N ALA A 41 -49.98 -0.49 46.27
CA ALA A 41 -51.30 -0.04 45.83
C ALA A 41 -51.25 1.50 45.77
N GLN A 42 -52.25 2.07 45.10
CA GLN A 42 -52.57 3.50 45.02
C GLN A 42 -52.70 4.18 46.40
N GLN A 43 -52.38 5.48 46.47
CA GLN A 43 -53.34 6.48 46.97
C GLN A 43 -52.91 7.94 46.71
N GLN A 44 -53.90 8.72 46.29
CA GLN A 44 -53.92 10.16 46.09
C GLN A 44 -53.99 10.92 47.43
N ALA A 45 -53.44 12.14 47.50
CA ALA A 45 -54.15 13.39 47.92
C ALA A 45 -53.18 14.57 48.16
N LEU A 46 -53.55 15.73 47.61
CA LEU A 46 -53.05 17.12 47.83
C LEU A 46 -53.60 17.72 49.16
N PRO A 47 -53.39 19.03 49.54
CA PRO A 47 -52.36 20.06 49.27
C PRO A 47 -51.90 20.85 50.55
N THR A 48 -50.97 21.83 50.44
CA THR A 48 -50.92 23.17 51.15
C THR A 48 -49.60 23.91 50.81
N SER A 49 -49.62 25.10 50.19
CA SER A 49 -49.44 26.48 50.75
C SER A 49 -48.05 26.73 51.40
N THR A 50 -47.22 27.78 51.21
CA THR A 50 -47.35 29.16 50.68
C THR A 50 -45.94 29.82 50.59
N ALA A 51 -45.63 30.48 49.47
CA ALA A 51 -45.12 31.86 49.31
C ALA A 51 -43.71 32.35 49.77
N ALA A 52 -43.02 32.99 48.81
CA ALA A 52 -42.21 34.23 48.81
C ALA A 52 -41.13 34.10 47.71
N GLY A 53 -40.94 34.95 46.70
CA GLY A 53 -41.26 36.35 46.51
C GLY A 53 -39.95 37.07 46.17
N THR A 54 -39.59 37.20 44.88
CA THR A 54 -38.56 38.16 44.44
C THR A 54 -38.84 38.58 42.99
N VAL A 55 -38.96 39.89 42.79
CA VAL A 55 -39.34 40.56 41.55
C VAL A 55 -38.10 41.23 40.94
N THR A 56 -37.91 41.07 39.62
CA THR A 56 -37.41 42.01 38.57
C THR A 56 -36.47 41.31 37.56
N PRO A 57 -36.34 41.79 36.29
CA PRO A 57 -37.15 42.72 35.50
C PRO A 57 -37.75 42.08 34.23
N ARG A 58 -38.81 42.70 33.68
CA ARG A 58 -39.44 42.32 32.40
C ARG A 58 -38.51 42.60 31.22
N THR A 59 -37.98 41.55 30.61
CA THR A 59 -37.57 41.52 29.20
C THR A 59 -38.84 41.65 28.34
N PRO A 60 -38.85 42.41 27.23
CA PRO A 60 -40.03 42.46 26.38
C PRO A 60 -40.29 41.07 25.78
N GLU A 61 -41.41 40.46 26.19
CA GLU A 61 -41.95 39.25 25.57
C GLU A 61 -42.20 39.51 24.08
N ARG A 62 -41.28 39.06 23.22
CA ARG A 62 -41.62 38.71 21.84
C ARG A 62 -42.40 37.39 21.88
N SER A 63 -43.69 37.47 22.21
CA SER A 63 -44.65 36.38 22.05
C SER A 63 -45.01 36.23 20.56
N GLY A 64 -44.03 35.81 19.75
CA GLY A 64 -44.26 35.15 18.48
C GLY A 64 -44.22 33.65 18.73
N LEU A 65 -45.34 32.95 18.56
CA LEU A 65 -45.39 31.49 18.69
C LEU A 65 -44.36 30.87 17.76
N ALA A 66 -43.33 30.27 18.35
CA ALA A 66 -42.23 29.64 17.64
C ALA A 66 -42.77 28.51 16.75
N ALA A 67 -42.37 28.47 15.48
CA ALA A 67 -42.84 27.47 14.53
C ALA A 67 -42.49 26.04 15.02
N GLU A 68 -43.43 25.11 14.92
CA GLU A 68 -43.21 23.69 15.17
C GLU A 68 -42.58 23.07 13.92
N VAL A 69 -41.36 22.52 14.05
CA VAL A 69 -40.65 21.94 12.91
C VAL A 69 -40.88 20.43 12.87
N THR A 70 -41.40 19.93 11.76
CA THR A 70 -41.69 18.51 11.57
C THR A 70 -40.99 17.97 10.31
N LEU A 71 -40.55 16.71 10.38
CA LEU A 71 -39.95 16.01 9.24
C LEU A 71 -40.92 14.93 8.75
N ARG A 72 -41.47 15.09 7.55
CA ARG A 72 -42.37 14.13 6.90
C ARG A 72 -41.67 13.50 5.70
N GLY A 73 -41.20 12.26 5.87
CA GLY A 73 -40.43 11.56 4.85
C GLY A 73 -39.10 12.28 4.55
N ARG A 74 -39.07 13.07 3.48
CA ARG A 74 -37.90 13.88 3.07
C ARG A 74 -38.16 15.39 3.03
N GLU A 75 -39.32 15.81 3.51
CA GLU A 75 -39.71 17.22 3.61
C GLU A 75 -39.61 17.68 5.06
N LEU A 76 -38.76 18.67 5.32
CA LEU A 76 -38.70 19.39 6.58
C LEU A 76 -39.62 20.62 6.46
N ALA A 77 -40.60 20.76 7.33
CA ALA A 77 -41.56 21.87 7.28
C ALA A 77 -41.68 22.56 8.64
N GLY A 78 -41.68 23.89 8.62
CA GLY A 78 -42.01 24.74 9.77
C GLY A 78 -43.49 25.11 9.76
N LEU A 79 -44.20 24.71 10.81
CA LEU A 79 -45.63 24.93 10.98
C LEU A 79 -45.86 26.05 11.98
N GLN A 80 -46.69 27.04 11.62
CA GLN A 80 -47.17 28.05 12.56
C GLN A 80 -48.69 27.96 12.61
N ARG A 81 -49.24 27.63 13.78
CA ARG A 81 -50.70 27.39 13.97
C ARG A 81 -51.29 26.33 13.02
N GLY A 82 -50.48 25.36 12.59
CA GLY A 82 -50.90 24.28 11.69
C GLY A 82 -50.74 24.59 10.19
N GLU A 83 -50.36 25.80 9.80
CA GLU A 83 -50.05 26.16 8.41
C GLU A 83 -48.54 26.07 8.15
N VAL A 84 -48.15 25.59 6.97
CA VAL A 84 -46.75 25.49 6.55
C VAL A 84 -46.26 26.88 6.13
N VAL A 85 -45.35 27.46 6.92
CA VAL A 85 -44.75 28.78 6.63
C VAL A 85 -43.56 28.62 5.70
N TRP A 86 -42.81 27.53 5.84
CA TRP A 86 -41.70 27.17 4.96
C TRP A 86 -41.58 25.66 4.89
N SER A 87 -41.12 25.15 3.75
CA SER A 87 -40.75 23.74 3.64
C SER A 87 -39.52 23.55 2.77
N GLN A 88 -38.79 22.47 3.03
CA GLN A 88 -37.59 22.09 2.32
C GLN A 88 -37.60 20.59 2.04
N THR A 89 -37.50 20.23 0.76
CA THR A 89 -37.40 18.85 0.31
C THR A 89 -35.95 18.46 0.05
N PHE A 90 -35.54 17.29 0.54
CA PHE A 90 -34.21 16.72 0.29
C PHE A 90 -34.27 15.61 -0.74
N ALA A 91 -33.36 15.63 -1.72
CA ALA A 91 -33.25 14.57 -2.72
C ALA A 91 -32.77 13.25 -2.07
N PRO A 92 -33.29 12.07 -2.45
CA PRO A 92 -32.98 10.78 -1.81
C PRO A 92 -31.50 10.42 -1.87
N GLU A 93 -30.76 10.91 -2.87
CA GLU A 93 -29.33 10.67 -3.07
C GLU A 93 -28.46 11.32 -1.98
N LEU A 94 -29.00 12.30 -1.24
CA LEU A 94 -28.30 13.01 -0.16
C LEU A 94 -28.20 12.19 1.14
N GLY A 95 -28.65 10.94 1.11
CA GLY A 95 -28.57 10.02 2.22
C GLY A 95 -29.73 10.13 3.21
N ALA A 96 -29.56 9.44 4.34
CA ALA A 96 -30.55 9.38 5.39
C ALA A 96 -30.67 10.71 6.14
N LEU A 97 -31.90 11.04 6.55
CA LEU A 97 -32.18 12.19 7.40
C LEU A 97 -32.22 11.75 8.87
N ARG A 98 -31.69 12.57 9.78
CA ARG A 98 -31.64 12.33 11.22
C ARG A 98 -32.06 13.59 11.99
N GLY A 99 -32.98 13.43 12.93
CA GLY A 99 -33.64 14.56 13.60
C GLY A 99 -35.09 14.73 13.13
N PRO A 100 -35.70 15.90 13.29
CA PRO A 100 -35.11 17.16 13.76
C PRO A 100 -34.79 17.14 15.26
N LEU A 101 -33.67 17.74 15.66
CA LEU A 101 -33.32 17.99 17.07
C LEU A 101 -33.42 19.50 17.32
N ARG A 102 -34.25 19.92 18.28
CA ARG A 102 -34.42 21.35 18.61
C ARG A 102 -33.66 21.68 19.89
N GLN A 103 -32.80 22.70 19.83
CA GLN A 103 -32.01 23.15 20.97
C GLN A 103 -31.68 24.65 20.84
N GLY A 104 -31.96 25.43 21.88
CA GLY A 104 -31.64 26.87 21.89
C GLY A 104 -32.34 27.69 20.81
N GLY A 105 -33.55 27.30 20.38
CA GLY A 105 -34.26 27.98 19.28
C GLY A 105 -33.78 27.59 17.87
N VAL A 106 -32.74 26.77 17.77
CA VAL A 106 -32.19 26.25 16.51
C VAL A 106 -32.69 24.83 16.27
N THR A 107 -33.00 24.51 15.02
CA THR A 107 -33.36 23.14 14.62
C THR A 107 -32.22 22.49 13.84
N TYR A 108 -31.69 21.38 14.34
CA TYR A 108 -30.63 20.61 13.72
C TYR A 108 -31.19 19.41 12.96
N LEU A 109 -30.75 19.24 11.71
CA LEU A 109 -31.08 18.11 10.86
C LEU A 109 -29.80 17.51 10.27
N GLY A 110 -29.54 16.24 10.57
CA GLY A 110 -28.51 15.47 9.87
C GLY A 110 -29.02 15.06 8.49
N ALA A 111 -28.27 15.35 7.43
CA ALA A 111 -28.54 14.94 6.07
C ALA A 111 -27.27 14.34 5.46
N GLY A 112 -27.21 13.01 5.38
CA GLY A 112 -25.99 12.32 4.97
C GLY A 112 -24.83 12.65 5.93
N PRO A 113 -23.66 13.13 5.47
CA PRO A 113 -22.52 13.50 6.29
C PRO A 113 -22.58 14.93 6.87
N ALA A 114 -23.61 15.72 6.56
CA ALA A 114 -23.72 17.09 7.02
C ALA A 114 -24.80 17.23 8.09
N VAL A 115 -24.62 18.16 9.03
CA VAL A 115 -25.68 18.65 9.91
C VAL A 115 -26.01 20.08 9.52
N LEU A 116 -27.29 20.35 9.26
CA LEU A 116 -27.81 21.67 8.93
C LEU A 116 -28.53 22.25 10.15
N ALA A 117 -28.18 23.46 10.53
CA ALA A 117 -28.83 24.22 11.59
C ALA A 117 -29.77 25.27 10.97
N TYR A 118 -31.02 25.26 11.38
CA TYR A 118 -32.08 26.12 10.87
C TYR A 118 -32.56 27.11 11.92
N ASP A 119 -32.87 28.33 11.47
CA ASP A 119 -33.66 29.28 12.25
C ASP A 119 -35.16 28.96 12.20
N GLU A 120 -35.98 29.77 12.88
CA GLU A 120 -37.44 29.60 12.88
C GLU A 120 -38.09 29.87 11.53
N ALA A 121 -37.42 30.63 10.64
CA ALA A 121 -37.86 30.98 9.30
C ALA A 121 -37.42 29.97 8.21
N GLY A 122 -36.70 28.91 8.60
CA GLY A 122 -36.22 27.87 7.68
C GLY A 122 -34.95 28.23 6.92
N ARG A 123 -34.21 29.27 7.35
CA ARG A 123 -32.91 29.63 6.78
C ARG A 123 -31.80 28.83 7.46
N VAL A 124 -30.82 28.40 6.66
CA VAL A 124 -29.66 27.68 7.17
C VAL A 124 -28.71 28.68 7.84
N LEU A 125 -28.54 28.56 9.15
CA LEU A 125 -27.63 29.36 9.97
C LEU A 125 -26.20 28.80 9.97
N ALA A 126 -26.08 27.47 9.97
CA ALA A 126 -24.79 26.78 9.99
C ALA A 126 -24.88 25.44 9.25
N ARG A 127 -23.74 25.03 8.69
CA ARG A 127 -23.54 23.68 8.14
C ARG A 127 -22.29 23.08 8.77
N TYR A 128 -22.45 21.89 9.35
CA TYR A 128 -21.36 21.12 9.92
C TYR A 128 -21.07 19.93 8.99
N ASP A 129 -19.98 19.99 8.24
CA ASP A 129 -19.53 18.89 7.39
C ASP A 129 -18.68 17.91 8.22
N LEU A 130 -19.15 16.66 8.36
CA LEU A 130 -18.55 15.65 9.23
C LEU A 130 -17.83 14.54 8.44
N SER A 131 -17.08 13.69 9.13
CA SER A 131 -16.19 12.68 8.54
C SER A 131 -16.92 11.46 7.95
N ALA A 132 -18.21 11.29 8.23
CA ALA A 132 -19.04 10.17 7.79
C ALA A 132 -20.54 10.53 7.89
N PRO A 133 -21.46 9.73 7.31
CA PRO A 133 -22.89 9.90 7.49
C PRO A 133 -23.33 9.95 8.96
N VAL A 134 -24.21 10.89 9.28
CA VAL A 134 -24.81 11.08 10.61
C VAL A 134 -25.66 9.87 10.96
N LEU A 135 -25.32 9.23 12.07
CA LEU A 135 -26.05 8.12 12.64
C LEU A 135 -27.10 8.61 13.65
N THR A 136 -26.70 9.47 14.58
CA THR A 136 -27.58 10.02 15.64
C THR A 136 -27.23 11.48 15.94
N LEU A 137 -28.25 12.24 16.37
CA LEU A 137 -28.11 13.56 16.98
C LEU A 137 -28.62 13.49 18.43
N ASP A 138 -27.85 14.04 19.36
CA ASP A 138 -28.19 14.08 20.79
C ASP A 138 -28.02 15.50 21.33
N GLY A 139 -28.99 16.00 22.10
CA GLY A 139 -28.96 17.31 22.75
C GLY A 139 -28.71 17.26 24.27
N SER A 140 -28.32 16.09 24.79
CA SER A 140 -28.14 15.84 26.22
C SER A 140 -27.11 16.77 26.86
N GLY A 141 -27.47 17.34 28.01
CA GLY A 141 -26.55 18.19 28.79
C GLY A 141 -26.28 19.57 28.20
N GLY A 142 -27.18 20.07 27.34
CA GLY A 142 -27.06 21.44 26.79
C GLY A 142 -26.12 21.56 25.59
N LEU A 143 -25.47 20.47 25.18
CA LEU A 143 -24.60 20.41 24.01
C LEU A 143 -25.25 19.57 22.92
N VAL A 144 -25.07 19.97 21.67
CA VAL A 144 -25.47 19.16 20.51
C VAL A 144 -24.31 18.27 20.12
N ARG A 145 -24.54 16.94 20.08
CA ARG A 145 -23.56 15.95 19.63
C ARG A 145 -24.09 15.20 18.43
N ALA A 146 -23.23 15.07 17.41
CA ALA A 146 -23.49 14.26 16.23
C ALA A 146 -22.58 13.04 16.24
N THR A 147 -23.17 11.84 16.28
CA THR A 147 -22.42 10.60 16.08
C THR A 147 -22.52 10.22 14.62
N VAL A 148 -21.37 9.97 13.99
CA VAL A 148 -21.26 9.55 12.60
C VAL A 148 -20.69 8.15 12.50
N SER A 149 -21.02 7.44 11.43
CA SER A 149 -20.53 6.08 11.20
C SER A 149 -20.25 5.85 9.72
N GLY A 150 -19.08 5.32 9.40
CA GLY A 150 -18.71 4.91 8.04
C GLY A 150 -17.97 3.58 8.10
N GLY A 151 -18.27 2.63 7.20
CA GLY A 151 -17.66 1.30 7.21
C GLY A 151 -17.54 0.70 8.61
N ASP A 152 -16.30 0.62 9.11
CA ASP A 152 -15.94 -0.02 10.38
C ASP A 152 -15.58 0.99 11.50
N TYR A 153 -15.75 2.29 11.28
CA TYR A 153 -15.39 3.35 12.25
C TYR A 153 -16.60 4.20 12.66
N ARG A 154 -16.49 4.79 13.86
CA ARG A 154 -17.49 5.68 14.46
C ARG A 154 -16.79 6.81 15.18
N GLU A 155 -17.34 8.01 15.04
CA GLU A 155 -16.88 9.22 15.73
C GLU A 155 -18.06 10.00 16.28
N THR A 156 -17.81 10.79 17.31
CA THR A 156 -18.79 11.72 17.87
C THR A 156 -18.19 13.11 17.89
N PHE A 157 -18.93 14.07 17.36
CA PHE A 157 -18.55 15.48 17.28
C PHE A 157 -19.50 16.33 18.11
N THR A 158 -18.95 17.23 18.90
CA THR A 158 -19.66 18.26 19.63
C THR A 158 -19.80 19.49 18.74
N LEU A 159 -21.05 19.84 18.41
CA LEU A 159 -21.36 20.96 17.53
C LEU A 159 -21.42 22.26 18.35
N ILE A 160 -20.63 23.24 17.93
CA ILE A 160 -20.64 24.60 18.46
C ILE A 160 -21.84 25.33 17.87
N ALA A 161 -22.72 25.85 18.73
CA ALA A 161 -23.95 26.51 18.31
C ALA A 161 -23.67 27.68 17.34
N PRO A 162 -24.58 27.97 16.38
CA PRO A 162 -24.37 28.99 15.35
C PRO A 162 -23.99 30.38 15.90
N GLU A 163 -24.59 30.78 17.02
CA GLU A 163 -24.31 32.04 17.71
C GLU A 163 -22.87 32.15 18.25
N ASN A 164 -22.18 31.02 18.41
CA ASN A 164 -20.80 30.93 18.89
C ASN A 164 -19.79 30.63 17.77
N GLY A 165 -20.18 30.83 16.50
CA GLY A 165 -19.27 30.75 15.35
C GLY A 165 -19.32 29.45 14.55
N ALA A 166 -20.32 28.58 14.77
CA ALA A 166 -20.64 27.44 13.91
C ALA A 166 -19.44 26.55 13.51
N GLY A 167 -19.10 25.55 14.34
CA GLY A 167 -18.03 24.59 14.06
C GLY A 167 -18.10 23.33 14.91
N THR A 168 -17.06 22.51 14.88
CA THR A 168 -16.92 21.33 15.75
C THR A 168 -15.83 21.57 16.78
N GLN A 169 -16.02 21.07 18.01
CA GLN A 169 -14.98 21.14 19.03
C GLN A 169 -13.80 20.21 18.69
N GLU A 170 -14.11 19.00 18.23
CA GLU A 170 -13.14 18.03 17.78
C GLU A 170 -12.75 18.29 16.33
N ARG A 171 -11.54 17.89 15.96
CA ARG A 171 -11.03 18.06 14.60
C ARG A 171 -11.65 17.03 13.66
N VAL A 172 -12.41 17.50 12.68
CA VAL A 172 -12.98 16.65 11.63
C VAL A 172 -11.92 16.34 10.56
N VAL A 173 -11.61 15.05 10.39
CA VAL A 173 -10.75 14.54 9.32
C VAL A 173 -11.60 13.75 8.32
N PHE A 174 -11.51 14.10 7.03
CA PHE A 174 -12.33 13.46 6.02
C PHE A 174 -11.74 12.15 5.54
N ALA A 175 -12.51 11.08 5.69
CA ALA A 175 -12.27 9.85 4.97
C ALA A 175 -12.24 10.12 3.46
N PRO A 176 -11.40 9.41 2.67
CA PRO A 176 -11.39 9.48 1.21
C PRO A 176 -12.62 8.77 0.62
N ASP A 177 -13.82 9.15 1.08
CA ASP A 177 -15.10 8.62 0.66
C ASP A 177 -15.82 9.67 -0.21
N PRO A 178 -16.08 9.38 -1.49
CA PRO A 178 -16.89 10.24 -2.35
C PRO A 178 -18.27 10.56 -1.78
N ALA A 179 -18.92 9.63 -1.04
CA ALA A 179 -20.23 9.88 -0.45
C ALA A 179 -20.19 11.00 0.62
N VAL A 180 -19.03 11.22 1.24
CA VAL A 180 -18.80 12.30 2.21
C VAL A 180 -18.33 13.56 1.48
N THR A 181 -17.28 13.43 0.69
CA THR A 181 -16.55 14.57 0.10
C THR A 181 -17.26 15.21 -1.11
N LEU A 182 -18.21 14.52 -1.75
CA LEU A 182 -19.04 15.07 -2.84
C LEU A 182 -20.39 15.62 -2.37
N TRP A 183 -20.76 15.39 -1.11
CA TRP A 183 -22.13 15.61 -0.68
C TRP A 183 -22.62 17.05 -0.90
N ALA A 184 -21.81 18.06 -0.55
CA ALA A 184 -22.20 19.47 -0.72
C ALA A 184 -22.44 19.83 -2.21
N MET A 185 -21.62 19.28 -3.11
CA MET A 185 -21.78 19.45 -4.55
C MET A 185 -23.06 18.79 -5.05
N GLN A 186 -23.31 17.54 -4.63
CA GLN A 186 -24.54 16.82 -4.99
C GLN A 186 -25.78 17.52 -4.45
N ALA A 187 -25.74 18.03 -3.22
CA ALA A 187 -26.82 18.80 -2.62
C ALA A 187 -27.11 20.09 -3.39
N GLY A 188 -26.07 20.74 -3.93
CA GLY A 188 -26.23 21.93 -4.76
C GLY A 188 -26.74 21.59 -6.17
N ASP A 189 -26.17 20.58 -6.81
CA ASP A 189 -26.51 20.17 -8.17
C ASP A 189 -27.91 19.54 -8.26
N ALA A 190 -28.43 18.95 -7.17
CA ALA A 190 -29.77 18.37 -7.12
C ALA A 190 -30.91 19.42 -7.19
N VAL A 191 -30.61 20.70 -6.97
CA VAL A 191 -31.61 21.78 -7.01
C VAL A 191 -31.90 22.15 -8.46
N PRO A 192 -33.16 22.11 -8.93
CA PRO A 192 -33.51 22.52 -10.30
C PRO A 192 -33.17 23.99 -10.55
N GLU A 193 -32.76 24.32 -11.79
CA GLU A 193 -32.33 25.69 -12.18
C GLU A 193 -33.34 26.78 -11.77
N GLU A 194 -34.64 26.53 -11.94
CA GLU A 194 -35.72 27.47 -11.61
C GLU A 194 -35.79 27.85 -10.12
N ARG A 195 -35.29 26.97 -9.24
CA ARG A 195 -35.35 27.15 -7.78
C ARG A 195 -34.02 27.62 -7.19
N VAL A 196 -32.96 27.78 -7.98
CA VAL A 196 -31.61 28.13 -7.49
C VAL A 196 -31.61 29.43 -6.71
N ALA A 197 -32.19 30.51 -7.24
CA ALA A 197 -32.23 31.81 -6.57
C ALA A 197 -32.99 31.76 -5.23
N GLN A 198 -34.17 31.13 -5.22
CA GLN A 198 -34.96 30.93 -4.00
C GLN A 198 -34.19 30.10 -2.97
N ARG A 199 -33.57 28.99 -3.41
CA ARG A 199 -32.82 28.10 -2.54
C ARG A 199 -31.60 28.78 -1.95
N TRP A 200 -30.85 29.53 -2.76
CA TRP A 200 -29.68 30.29 -2.31
C TRP A 200 -30.03 31.32 -1.24
N ALA A 201 -31.18 31.99 -1.34
CA ALA A 201 -31.66 32.89 -0.29
C ALA A 201 -31.92 32.19 1.06
N SER A 202 -32.38 30.93 1.02
CA SER A 202 -32.62 30.10 2.20
C SER A 202 -31.37 29.38 2.74
N ASP A 203 -30.40 29.06 1.86
CA ASP A 203 -29.20 28.27 2.15
C ASP A 203 -27.97 28.90 1.49
N PRO A 204 -27.47 30.03 2.04
CA PRO A 204 -26.32 30.74 1.50
C PRO A 204 -24.97 30.03 1.81
N LEU A 205 -24.99 28.87 2.47
CA LEU A 205 -23.79 28.15 2.89
C LEU A 205 -23.38 27.04 1.93
N ASN A 206 -24.22 26.68 0.95
CA ASN A 206 -23.83 25.76 -0.12
C ASN A 206 -23.10 26.50 -1.26
N PRO A 207 -21.79 26.32 -1.43
CA PRO A 207 -21.01 27.11 -2.38
C PRO A 207 -21.35 26.75 -3.84
N PHE A 208 -21.85 25.55 -4.12
CA PHE A 208 -22.23 25.18 -5.49
C PHE A 208 -23.55 25.83 -5.91
N LEU A 209 -24.46 26.04 -4.95
CA LEU A 209 -25.66 26.87 -5.18
C LEU A 209 -25.31 28.33 -5.41
N GLY A 210 -24.40 28.88 -4.59
CA GLY A 210 -23.95 30.26 -4.76
C GLY A 210 -23.29 30.52 -6.12
N LEU A 211 -22.48 29.57 -6.61
CA LEU A 211 -21.87 29.68 -7.94
C LEU A 211 -22.93 29.64 -9.05
N ARG A 212 -23.89 28.72 -8.97
CA ARG A 212 -25.00 28.65 -9.96
C ARG A 212 -25.86 29.93 -9.93
N ALA A 213 -26.17 30.46 -8.75
CA ALA A 213 -26.89 31.73 -8.60
C ALA A 213 -26.09 32.89 -9.22
N ALA A 214 -24.77 32.96 -9.01
CA ALA A 214 -23.91 33.95 -9.63
C ALA A 214 -23.87 33.82 -11.17
N GLN A 215 -23.85 32.60 -11.71
CA GLN A 215 -23.92 32.34 -13.14
C GLN A 215 -25.27 32.77 -13.74
N GLN A 216 -26.38 32.50 -13.05
CA GLN A 216 -27.71 32.96 -13.46
C GLN A 216 -27.81 34.50 -13.48
N ALA A 217 -27.34 35.15 -12.41
CA ALA A 217 -27.31 36.62 -12.35
C ALA A 217 -26.44 37.22 -13.47
N ARG A 218 -25.27 36.63 -13.74
CA ARG A 218 -24.42 37.05 -14.87
C ARG A 218 -25.10 36.86 -16.22
N ALA A 219 -25.77 35.73 -16.44
CA ALA A 219 -26.52 35.46 -17.67
C ALA A 219 -27.69 36.44 -17.86
N ALA A 220 -28.29 36.91 -16.76
CA ALA A 220 -29.32 37.94 -16.76
C ALA A 220 -28.78 39.39 -16.88
N GLY A 221 -27.46 39.58 -17.05
CA GLY A 221 -26.83 40.90 -17.14
C GLY A 221 -26.69 41.64 -15.80
N GLN A 222 -26.95 40.97 -14.67
CA GLN A 222 -26.92 41.53 -13.32
C GLN A 222 -25.55 41.35 -12.68
N ALA A 223 -24.54 42.06 -13.19
CA ALA A 223 -23.15 41.91 -12.77
C ALA A 223 -22.92 42.16 -11.26
N GLU A 224 -23.58 43.17 -10.68
CA GLU A 224 -23.47 43.49 -9.26
C GLU A 224 -24.02 42.37 -8.36
N GLN A 225 -25.15 41.77 -8.74
CA GLN A 225 -25.74 40.66 -7.99
C GLN A 225 -24.84 39.41 -8.09
N ALA A 226 -24.29 39.12 -9.27
CA ALA A 226 -23.33 38.05 -9.44
C ALA A 226 -22.09 38.23 -8.55
N ALA A 227 -21.54 39.45 -8.48
CA ALA A 227 -20.41 39.77 -7.61
C ALA A 227 -20.77 39.63 -6.12
N ALA A 228 -21.96 40.10 -5.71
CA ALA A 228 -22.43 39.94 -4.33
C ALA A 228 -22.57 38.46 -3.94
N HIS A 229 -23.12 37.62 -4.83
CA HIS A 229 -23.21 36.18 -4.60
C HIS A 229 -21.83 35.52 -4.46
N LEU A 230 -20.87 35.87 -5.32
CA LEU A 230 -19.49 35.38 -5.21
C LEU A 230 -18.83 35.83 -3.90
N GLN A 231 -19.07 37.06 -3.46
CA GLN A 231 -18.54 37.57 -2.20
C GLN A 231 -19.09 36.78 -0.99
N THR A 232 -20.40 36.54 -0.94
CA THR A 232 -21.02 35.72 0.12
C THR A 232 -20.48 34.29 0.10
N LEU A 233 -20.35 33.70 -1.09
CA LEU A 233 -19.82 32.37 -1.28
C LEU A 233 -18.36 32.26 -0.80
N MET A 234 -17.51 33.24 -1.11
CA MET A 234 -16.10 33.27 -0.69
C MET A 234 -15.92 33.54 0.81
N ALA A 235 -16.89 34.19 1.44
CA ALA A 235 -16.89 34.41 2.89
C ALA A 235 -17.33 33.17 3.70
N SER A 236 -17.90 32.15 3.06
CA SER A 236 -18.38 30.96 3.74
C SER A 236 -17.23 30.01 4.13
N ALA A 237 -17.29 29.40 5.31
CA ALA A 237 -16.33 28.36 5.69
C ALA A 237 -16.68 27.03 5.00
N GLN A 238 -15.73 26.44 4.26
CA GLN A 238 -15.92 25.17 3.57
C GLN A 238 -14.78 24.20 3.88
N PRO A 239 -15.04 22.89 3.88
CA PRO A 239 -13.99 21.90 3.98
C PRO A 239 -13.15 21.86 2.69
N PHE A 240 -11.86 21.53 2.81
CA PHE A 240 -10.93 21.60 1.70
C PHE A 240 -11.31 20.78 0.46
N PRO A 241 -11.95 19.57 0.54
CA PRO A 241 -12.37 18.86 -0.67
C PRO A 241 -13.42 19.64 -1.44
N VAL A 242 -14.27 20.39 -0.74
CA VAL A 242 -15.28 21.27 -1.33
C VAL A 242 -14.61 22.47 -1.98
N TRP A 243 -13.64 23.10 -1.30
CA TRP A 243 -12.88 24.20 -1.90
C TRP A 243 -12.15 23.83 -3.18
N VAL A 244 -11.47 22.67 -3.22
CA VAL A 244 -10.75 22.22 -4.42
C VAL A 244 -11.72 21.99 -5.59
N ARG A 245 -12.89 21.39 -5.34
CA ARG A 245 -13.91 21.20 -6.39
C ARG A 245 -14.53 22.51 -6.85
N LEU A 246 -14.81 23.38 -5.89
CA LEU A 246 -15.35 24.70 -6.18
C LEU A 246 -14.37 25.52 -7.01
N ALA A 247 -13.08 25.47 -6.71
CA ALA A 247 -12.04 26.10 -7.50
C ALA A 247 -12.08 25.64 -8.96
N ALA A 248 -12.21 24.32 -9.21
CA ALA A 248 -12.30 23.79 -10.57
C ALA A 248 -13.55 24.31 -11.31
N ARG A 249 -14.69 24.40 -10.61
CA ARG A 249 -15.96 24.92 -11.16
C ARG A 249 -15.90 26.44 -11.40
N LEU A 250 -15.31 27.20 -10.49
CA LEU A 250 -15.09 28.65 -10.63
C LEU A 250 -14.22 28.93 -11.85
N ASP A 251 -13.14 28.17 -11.98
CA ASP A 251 -12.19 28.31 -13.07
C ASP A 251 -12.83 27.99 -14.43
N ALA A 252 -13.56 26.87 -14.52
CA ALA A 252 -14.34 26.51 -15.70
C ALA A 252 -15.48 27.52 -16.01
N ALA A 253 -15.98 28.23 -14.99
CA ALA A 253 -16.99 29.28 -15.12
C ALA A 253 -16.39 30.66 -15.48
N GLY A 254 -15.06 30.76 -15.64
CA GLY A 254 -14.38 32.01 -15.97
C GLY A 254 -14.16 32.95 -14.79
N TYR A 255 -13.97 32.39 -13.58
CA TYR A 255 -13.63 33.11 -12.34
C TYR A 255 -12.27 32.63 -11.79
N PRO A 256 -11.15 32.84 -12.52
CA PRO A 256 -9.84 32.28 -12.16
C PRO A 256 -9.27 32.86 -10.85
N GLU A 257 -9.51 34.14 -10.55
CA GLU A 257 -9.03 34.77 -9.31
C GLU A 257 -9.71 34.17 -8.07
N GLN A 258 -11.03 33.97 -8.14
CA GLN A 258 -11.79 33.31 -7.09
C GLN A 258 -11.40 31.84 -6.97
N ALA A 259 -11.08 31.17 -8.08
CA ALA A 259 -10.55 29.81 -8.05
C ALA A 259 -9.21 29.73 -7.31
N ASP A 260 -8.29 30.68 -7.55
CA ASP A 260 -6.99 30.72 -6.89
C ASP A 260 -7.13 30.99 -5.39
N HIS A 261 -8.05 31.89 -5.02
CA HIS A 261 -8.38 32.13 -3.62
C HIS A 261 -8.99 30.88 -2.96
N ALA A 262 -9.89 30.17 -3.65
CA ALA A 262 -10.45 28.91 -3.16
C ALA A 262 -9.38 27.84 -2.95
N LEU A 263 -8.38 27.73 -3.83
CA LEU A 263 -7.24 26.82 -3.63
C LEU A 263 -6.39 27.21 -2.43
N GLU A 264 -6.27 28.50 -2.10
CA GLU A 264 -5.59 28.96 -0.88
C GLU A 264 -6.37 28.60 0.38
N LEU A 265 -7.68 28.84 0.38
CA LEU A 265 -8.58 28.45 1.48
C LEU A 265 -8.60 26.93 1.68
N ALA A 266 -8.52 26.15 0.60
CA ALA A 266 -8.37 24.69 0.67
C ALA A 266 -7.10 24.29 1.43
N ARG A 267 -5.97 24.93 1.13
CA ARG A 267 -4.69 24.64 1.80
C ARG A 267 -4.75 24.94 3.29
N ALA A 268 -5.33 26.10 3.64
CA ALA A 268 -5.50 26.50 5.03
C ALA A 268 -6.40 25.54 5.82
N ASP A 269 -7.58 25.18 5.28
CA ASP A 269 -8.49 24.25 5.94
C ASP A 269 -7.88 22.84 6.07
N ALA A 270 -7.19 22.34 5.04
CA ALA A 270 -6.52 21.04 5.13
C ALA A 270 -5.38 21.05 6.16
N ALA A 271 -4.63 22.14 6.28
CA ALA A 271 -3.62 22.31 7.30
C ALA A 271 -4.24 22.25 8.71
N ALA A 272 -5.34 22.97 8.94
CA ALA A 272 -6.07 22.96 10.22
C ALA A 272 -6.58 21.55 10.58
N ARG A 273 -6.94 20.74 9.57
CA ARG A 273 -7.40 19.35 9.73
C ARG A 273 -6.27 18.33 9.92
N GLY A 274 -5.01 18.74 9.84
CA GLY A 274 -3.87 17.86 10.09
C GLY A 274 -3.35 17.13 8.85
N TYR A 275 -3.65 17.60 7.63
CA TYR A 275 -3.02 17.11 6.40
C TYR A 275 -1.61 17.73 6.25
N ASP A 276 -0.62 16.96 5.79
CA ASP A 276 0.75 17.45 5.62
C ASP A 276 1.34 16.95 4.29
N PRO A 277 2.07 17.80 3.54
CA PRO A 277 2.70 17.40 2.27
C PRO A 277 3.77 16.32 2.41
N ALA A 278 4.25 16.03 3.63
CA ALA A 278 5.14 14.90 3.86
C ALA A 278 4.43 13.54 3.68
N ILE A 279 3.10 13.48 3.83
CA ILE A 279 2.33 12.24 3.75
C ILE A 279 1.81 12.03 2.33
N ARG A 280 1.97 10.80 1.83
CA ARG A 280 1.50 10.40 0.50
C ARG A 280 -0.02 10.42 0.39
N VAL A 281 -0.52 10.58 -0.84
CA VAL A 281 -1.94 10.50 -1.17
C VAL A 281 -2.15 9.54 -2.33
N SER A 282 -3.04 8.57 -2.17
CA SER A 282 -3.40 7.62 -3.23
C SER A 282 -4.23 8.31 -4.30
N ARG A 283 -4.27 7.75 -5.51
CA ARG A 283 -5.12 8.31 -6.58
C ARG A 283 -6.60 8.33 -6.17
N ALA A 284 -7.05 7.29 -5.47
CA ALA A 284 -8.43 7.21 -4.96
C ALA A 284 -8.73 8.30 -3.93
N ALA A 285 -7.82 8.54 -2.97
CA ALA A 285 -7.97 9.61 -1.99
C ALA A 285 -7.95 10.98 -2.65
N LEU A 286 -7.04 11.21 -3.60
CA LEU A 286 -6.96 12.46 -4.33
C LEU A 286 -8.22 12.73 -5.16
N ALA A 287 -8.81 11.68 -5.74
CA ALA A 287 -10.08 11.76 -6.45
C ALA A 287 -11.24 12.15 -5.54
N ALA A 288 -11.26 11.68 -4.28
CA ALA A 288 -12.23 12.12 -3.26
C ALA A 288 -11.97 13.58 -2.85
N TYR A 289 -10.71 13.98 -2.70
CA TYR A 289 -10.27 15.32 -2.30
C TYR A 289 -10.29 16.38 -3.42
N GLY A 290 -11.23 16.23 -4.36
CA GLY A 290 -11.48 17.21 -5.41
C GLY A 290 -10.84 16.91 -6.77
N ASN A 291 -10.03 15.86 -6.86
CA ASN A 291 -9.40 15.41 -8.10
C ASN A 291 -8.61 16.51 -8.86
N PRO A 292 -7.66 17.23 -8.21
CA PRO A 292 -6.85 18.24 -8.89
C PRO A 292 -6.07 17.67 -10.08
N THR A 293 -5.63 16.41 -10.04
CA THR A 293 -4.92 15.76 -11.15
C THR A 293 -5.76 15.65 -12.41
N GLY A 294 -7.04 15.27 -12.28
CA GLY A 294 -7.94 15.17 -13.43
C GLY A 294 -8.21 16.54 -14.08
N TYR A 295 -8.31 17.59 -13.26
CA TYR A 295 -8.47 18.95 -13.78
C TYR A 295 -7.20 19.48 -14.45
N ILE A 296 -6.01 19.21 -13.88
CA ILE A 296 -4.72 19.51 -14.53
C ILE A 296 -4.64 18.82 -15.89
N GLU A 297 -4.96 17.53 -15.98
CA GLU A 297 -4.94 16.80 -17.26
C GLU A 297 -5.87 17.43 -18.30
N THR A 298 -7.03 17.92 -17.87
CA THR A 298 -7.98 18.65 -18.73
C THR A 298 -7.35 19.94 -19.26
N LEU A 299 -6.74 20.76 -18.39
CA LEU A 299 -6.08 22.00 -18.78
C LEU A 299 -4.89 21.76 -19.72
N LEU A 300 -4.09 20.73 -19.46
CA LEU A 300 -2.98 20.33 -20.33
C LEU A 300 -3.48 19.87 -21.71
N ALA A 301 -4.58 19.11 -21.76
CA ALA A 301 -5.19 18.69 -23.02
C ALA A 301 -5.74 19.89 -23.83
N GLN A 302 -6.20 20.93 -23.15
CA GLN A 302 -6.66 22.19 -23.75
C GLN A 302 -5.52 23.16 -24.11
N GLY A 303 -4.25 22.80 -23.84
CA GLY A 303 -3.09 23.67 -24.07
C GLY A 303 -2.98 24.85 -23.11
N GLN A 304 -3.75 24.88 -22.02
CA GLN A 304 -3.77 25.98 -21.05
C GLN A 304 -2.64 25.82 -20.01
N LEU A 305 -1.39 25.89 -20.45
CA LEU A 305 -0.22 25.60 -19.60
C LEU A 305 -0.11 26.52 -18.37
N ASN A 306 -0.30 27.83 -18.54
CA ASN A 306 -0.22 28.78 -17.43
C ASN A 306 -1.28 28.50 -16.35
N ARG A 307 -2.47 28.06 -16.77
CA ARG A 307 -3.53 27.68 -15.84
C ARG A 307 -3.23 26.34 -15.17
N ALA A 308 -2.73 25.37 -15.94
CA ALA A 308 -2.31 24.08 -15.41
C ALA A 308 -1.21 24.25 -14.34
N GLU A 309 -0.32 25.24 -14.50
CA GLU A 309 0.73 25.52 -13.53
C GLU A 309 0.20 25.89 -12.14
N VAL A 310 -0.86 26.70 -12.06
CA VAL A 310 -1.46 27.10 -10.77
C VAL A 310 -1.94 25.87 -10.00
N TRP A 311 -2.59 24.94 -10.71
CA TRP A 311 -3.04 23.67 -10.15
C TRP A 311 -1.90 22.72 -9.81
N LEU A 312 -0.85 22.67 -10.64
CA LEU A 312 0.37 21.92 -10.34
C LEU A 312 1.08 22.45 -9.09
N ARG A 313 1.11 23.78 -8.89
CA ARG A 313 1.64 24.41 -7.66
C ARG A 313 0.77 24.08 -6.45
N HIS A 314 -0.56 24.05 -6.60
CA HIS A 314 -1.45 23.56 -5.55
C HIS A 314 -1.15 22.10 -5.19
N LEU A 315 -1.04 21.21 -6.21
CA LEU A 315 -0.70 19.81 -6.01
C LEU A 315 0.68 19.65 -5.34
N ARG A 316 1.68 20.42 -5.76
CA ARG A 316 3.03 20.45 -5.17
C ARG A 316 3.00 20.90 -3.70
N ALA A 317 2.19 21.89 -3.35
CA ALA A 317 2.10 22.40 -1.99
C ALA A 317 1.37 21.44 -1.03
N MET A 318 0.32 20.78 -1.50
CA MET A 318 -0.55 19.93 -0.68
C MET A 318 -0.17 18.46 -0.69
N HIS A 319 -0.01 17.90 -1.89
CA HIS A 319 0.11 16.47 -2.13
C HIS A 319 1.23 16.20 -3.14
N PRO A 320 2.47 16.64 -2.86
CA PRO A 320 3.58 16.54 -3.80
C PRO A 320 3.84 15.09 -4.22
N ARG A 321 3.71 14.15 -3.26
CA ARG A 321 3.89 12.71 -3.43
C ARG A 321 2.57 11.96 -3.68
N ALA A 322 1.62 12.59 -4.39
CA ALA A 322 0.42 11.89 -4.81
C ALA A 322 0.73 10.81 -5.87
N GLU A 323 -0.04 9.73 -5.87
CA GLU A 323 0.14 8.63 -6.80
C GLU A 323 -0.03 9.08 -8.27
N GLY A 324 1.05 9.01 -9.05
CA GLY A 324 1.10 9.45 -10.44
C GLY A 324 1.49 10.92 -10.66
N SER A 325 1.70 11.70 -9.59
CA SER A 325 2.10 13.12 -9.71
C SER A 325 3.46 13.29 -10.40
N GLU A 326 4.43 12.40 -10.16
CA GLU A 326 5.76 12.45 -10.79
C GLU A 326 5.64 12.43 -12.32
N ALA A 327 4.83 11.52 -12.87
CA ALA A 327 4.60 11.44 -14.31
C ALA A 327 3.90 12.70 -14.85
N LEU A 328 2.99 13.28 -14.06
CA LEU A 328 2.30 14.52 -14.42
C LEU A 328 3.26 15.73 -14.47
N TYR A 329 4.16 15.88 -13.48
CA TYR A 329 5.19 16.92 -13.49
C TYR A 329 6.14 16.78 -14.67
N LEU A 330 6.59 15.55 -14.97
CA LEU A 330 7.47 15.29 -16.11
C LEU A 330 6.78 15.56 -17.46
N ARG A 331 5.49 15.22 -17.58
CA ARG A 331 4.70 15.55 -18.77
C ARG A 331 4.56 17.07 -18.95
N TYR A 332 4.30 17.81 -17.87
CA TYR A 332 4.25 19.27 -17.93
C TYR A 332 5.61 19.87 -18.34
N ALA A 333 6.71 19.38 -17.76
CA ALA A 333 8.05 19.82 -18.15
C ALA A 333 8.36 19.55 -19.63
N ALA A 334 7.93 18.41 -20.18
CA ALA A 334 8.11 18.12 -21.60
C ALA A 334 7.29 19.07 -22.51
N LEU A 335 6.08 19.45 -22.08
CA LEU A 335 5.27 20.45 -22.79
C LEU A 335 5.91 21.84 -22.74
N LEU A 336 6.50 22.23 -21.61
CA LEU A 336 7.25 23.49 -21.49
C LEU A 336 8.45 23.53 -22.44
N GLU A 337 9.20 22.45 -22.56
CA GLU A 337 10.31 22.37 -23.51
C GLU A 337 9.88 22.47 -24.97
N SER A 338 8.73 21.89 -25.32
CA SER A 338 8.19 22.04 -26.67
C SER A 338 7.84 23.49 -27.03
N GLN A 339 7.81 24.39 -26.04
CA GLN A 339 7.62 25.84 -26.18
C GLN A 339 8.91 26.64 -25.87
N ASP A 340 10.08 26.01 -25.91
CA ASP A 340 11.39 26.63 -25.61
C ASP A 340 11.54 27.18 -24.17
N ARG A 341 10.65 26.80 -23.24
CA ARG A 341 10.69 27.18 -21.81
C ARG A 341 11.57 26.21 -20.99
N THR A 342 12.80 26.01 -21.43
CA THR A 342 13.71 24.98 -20.89
C THR A 342 14.13 25.21 -19.43
N GLY A 343 14.25 26.47 -19.00
CA GLY A 343 14.56 26.83 -17.61
C GLY A 343 13.48 26.34 -16.64
N GLU A 344 12.22 26.68 -16.90
CA GLU A 344 11.08 26.24 -16.08
C GLU A 344 10.91 24.72 -16.13
N ALA A 345 11.09 24.10 -17.30
CA ALA A 345 11.05 22.65 -17.43
C ALA A 345 12.11 21.97 -16.53
N SER A 346 13.31 22.54 -16.43
CA SER A 346 14.38 22.03 -15.57
C SER A 346 14.01 22.09 -14.09
N GLU A 347 13.31 23.14 -13.64
CA GLU A 347 12.84 23.27 -12.26
C GLU A 347 11.82 22.19 -11.91
N TRP A 348 10.85 21.94 -12.80
CA TRP A 348 9.84 20.89 -12.59
C TRP A 348 10.44 19.49 -12.60
N ARG A 349 11.48 19.23 -13.40
CA ARG A 349 12.23 17.96 -13.35
C ARG A 349 13.05 17.82 -12.09
N GLY A 350 13.75 18.86 -11.68
CA GLY A 350 14.51 18.89 -10.44
C GLY A 350 13.61 18.62 -9.24
N PHE A 351 12.42 19.23 -9.24
CA PHE A 351 11.38 18.94 -8.25
C PHE A 351 10.90 17.49 -8.31
N ALA A 352 10.54 16.97 -9.49
CA ALA A 352 10.11 15.57 -9.62
C ALA A 352 11.20 14.58 -9.14
N ALA A 353 12.48 14.89 -9.38
CA ALA A 353 13.61 14.09 -8.91
C ALA A 353 13.77 14.14 -7.38
N SER A 354 13.57 15.29 -6.74
CA SER A 354 13.69 15.42 -5.27
C SER A 354 12.63 14.62 -4.52
N LEU A 355 11.46 14.37 -5.13
CA LEU A 355 10.42 13.50 -4.53
C LEU A 355 10.87 12.05 -4.33
N ARG A 356 11.93 11.61 -5.01
CA ARG A 356 12.50 10.27 -4.83
C ARG A 356 13.29 10.12 -3.54
N GLU A 357 13.66 11.21 -2.88
CA GLU A 357 14.27 11.16 -1.55
C GLU A 357 13.34 10.53 -0.51
N GLY A 358 13.91 9.77 0.42
CA GLY A 358 13.15 9.01 1.41
C GLY A 358 12.50 7.71 0.89
N THR A 359 12.52 7.46 -0.43
CA THR A 359 12.06 6.20 -1.02
C THR A 359 13.15 5.13 -1.03
N LEU A 360 12.74 3.86 -1.19
CA LEU A 360 13.67 2.73 -1.26
C LEU A 360 14.68 2.93 -2.41
N TYR A 361 15.97 2.98 -2.07
CA TYR A 361 17.09 3.23 -2.99
C TYR A 361 16.98 4.50 -3.86
N HIS A 362 16.20 5.51 -3.43
CA HIS A 362 15.94 6.73 -4.20
C HIS A 362 15.32 6.46 -5.58
N GLN A 363 14.58 5.36 -5.70
CA GLN A 363 13.94 4.94 -6.96
C GLN A 363 12.54 5.55 -7.16
N GLY A 364 12.06 6.34 -6.21
CA GLY A 364 10.71 6.91 -6.22
C GLY A 364 9.64 5.90 -5.75
N PRO A 365 8.35 6.27 -5.86
CA PRO A 365 7.23 5.45 -5.39
C PRO A 365 7.16 4.08 -6.10
N ALA A 366 7.66 3.99 -7.33
CA ALA A 366 7.75 2.74 -8.09
C ALA A 366 8.92 1.83 -7.66
N GLY A 367 9.73 2.20 -6.66
CA GLY A 367 10.94 1.47 -6.27
C GLY A 367 10.70 0.01 -5.89
N LEU A 368 9.64 -0.27 -5.12
CA LEU A 368 9.26 -1.63 -4.76
C LEU A 368 8.76 -2.44 -5.97
N ALA A 369 8.01 -1.82 -6.87
CA ALA A 369 7.59 -2.47 -8.12
C ALA A 369 8.80 -2.81 -8.99
N ARG A 370 9.78 -1.90 -9.11
CA ARG A 370 11.03 -2.16 -9.84
C ARG A 370 11.80 -3.33 -9.23
N LEU A 371 11.90 -3.39 -7.91
CA LEU A 371 12.57 -4.50 -7.22
C LEU A 371 11.84 -5.83 -7.42
N ARG A 372 10.51 -5.83 -7.34
CA ARG A 372 9.67 -7.01 -7.64
C ARG A 372 9.93 -7.51 -9.04
N ASP A 373 9.92 -6.62 -10.03
CA ASP A 373 10.08 -6.98 -11.43
C ASP A 373 11.51 -7.46 -11.74
N ALA A 374 12.52 -6.82 -11.16
CA ALA A 374 13.91 -7.28 -11.25
C ALA A 374 14.11 -8.66 -10.61
N SER A 375 13.50 -8.90 -9.45
CA SER A 375 13.47 -10.22 -8.81
C SER A 375 12.75 -11.24 -9.70
N GLY A 376 11.79 -10.80 -10.52
CA GLY A 376 11.02 -11.68 -11.41
C GLY A 376 11.88 -12.21 -12.55
N LEU A 377 12.60 -11.30 -13.21
CA LEU A 377 13.57 -11.64 -14.24
C LEU A 377 14.70 -12.52 -13.70
N LEU A 378 15.21 -12.20 -12.52
CA LEU A 378 16.23 -13.00 -11.85
C LEU A 378 15.74 -14.41 -11.54
N SER A 379 14.54 -14.53 -10.95
CA SER A 379 13.94 -15.83 -10.62
C SER A 379 13.70 -16.67 -11.87
N LEU A 380 13.25 -16.05 -12.97
CA LEU A 380 13.07 -16.74 -14.25
C LEU A 380 14.40 -17.27 -14.80
N ALA A 381 15.45 -16.46 -14.79
CA ALA A 381 16.78 -16.85 -15.26
C ALA A 381 17.36 -18.00 -14.41
N LEU A 382 17.22 -17.93 -13.09
CA LEU A 382 17.65 -18.98 -12.16
C LEU A 382 16.85 -20.27 -12.33
N ALA A 383 15.52 -20.18 -12.48
CA ALA A 383 14.66 -21.34 -12.73
C ALA A 383 15.00 -22.03 -14.06
N LEU A 384 15.24 -21.27 -15.12
CA LEU A 384 15.66 -21.82 -16.41
C LEU A 384 17.04 -22.48 -16.30
N SER A 385 17.98 -21.86 -15.59
CA SER A 385 19.32 -22.41 -15.37
C SER A 385 19.27 -23.71 -14.56
N LEU A 386 18.46 -23.74 -13.49
CA LEU A 386 18.24 -24.93 -12.67
C LEU A 386 17.59 -26.05 -13.51
N LEU A 387 16.55 -25.74 -14.29
CA LEU A 387 15.89 -26.68 -15.17
C LEU A 387 16.86 -27.27 -16.20
N LEU A 388 17.65 -26.43 -16.88
CA LEU A 388 18.64 -26.87 -17.86
C LEU A 388 19.72 -27.75 -17.21
N ALA A 389 20.21 -27.39 -16.03
CA ALA A 389 21.18 -28.20 -15.28
C ALA A 389 20.59 -29.57 -14.90
N VAL A 390 19.36 -29.61 -14.39
CA VAL A 390 18.65 -30.87 -14.08
C VAL A 390 18.44 -31.71 -15.34
N LEU A 391 18.03 -31.10 -16.45
CA LEU A 391 17.85 -31.79 -17.73
C LEU A 391 19.17 -32.34 -18.29
N ALA A 392 20.27 -31.59 -18.17
CA ALA A 392 21.60 -32.02 -18.58
C ALA A 392 22.05 -33.25 -17.79
N LEU A 393 21.90 -33.22 -16.45
CA LEU A 393 22.21 -34.36 -15.58
C LEU A 393 21.27 -35.54 -15.81
N PHE A 394 19.98 -35.29 -16.05
CA PHE A 394 19.03 -36.32 -16.41
C PHE A 394 19.42 -37.01 -17.72
N ARG A 395 19.85 -36.25 -18.73
CA ARG A 395 20.31 -36.78 -20.03
C ARG A 395 21.57 -37.62 -19.85
N ARG A 396 22.56 -37.15 -19.06
CA ARG A 396 23.81 -37.87 -18.74
C ARG A 396 23.53 -39.18 -17.99
N GLY A 397 22.74 -39.13 -16.93
CA GLY A 397 22.42 -40.29 -16.10
C GLY A 397 21.45 -41.29 -16.76
N ARG A 398 20.82 -40.94 -17.90
CA ARG A 398 19.75 -41.75 -18.52
C ARG A 398 20.23 -43.13 -18.97
N ALA A 399 21.44 -43.24 -19.50
CA ALA A 399 21.99 -44.51 -20.00
C ALA A 399 22.34 -45.45 -18.83
N VAL A 400 23.07 -44.92 -17.84
CA VAL A 400 23.49 -45.66 -16.64
C VAL A 400 22.29 -46.12 -15.82
N GLN A 401 21.34 -45.21 -15.56
CA GLN A 401 20.12 -45.52 -14.84
C GLN A 401 19.27 -46.59 -15.55
N ARG A 402 19.23 -46.61 -16.88
CA ARG A 402 18.50 -47.66 -17.63
C ARG A 402 19.13 -49.04 -17.43
N ALA A 403 20.46 -49.12 -17.42
CA ALA A 403 21.16 -50.37 -17.20
C ALA A 403 20.87 -50.91 -15.79
N GLU A 404 20.99 -50.08 -14.76
CA GLU A 404 20.75 -50.48 -13.36
C GLU A 404 19.28 -50.81 -13.05
N LEU A 405 18.32 -50.22 -13.77
CA LEU A 405 16.90 -50.51 -13.60
C LEU A 405 16.39 -51.65 -14.47
N SER A 406 17.22 -52.21 -15.35
CA SER A 406 16.84 -53.33 -16.20
C SER A 406 16.34 -54.56 -15.42
N PRO A 407 16.91 -54.94 -14.25
CA PRO A 407 16.41 -56.06 -13.46
C PRO A 407 15.05 -55.78 -12.79
N TYR A 408 14.70 -54.51 -12.60
CA TYR A 408 13.48 -54.06 -11.90
C TYR A 408 12.34 -53.72 -12.87
N GLY A 409 12.38 -54.24 -14.10
CA GLY A 409 11.35 -53.99 -15.12
C GLY A 409 11.43 -52.63 -15.80
N GLY A 410 12.56 -51.93 -15.66
CA GLY A 410 12.82 -50.64 -16.31
C GLY A 410 12.26 -49.42 -15.57
N ARG A 411 12.37 -48.25 -16.20
CA ARG A 411 12.17 -46.94 -15.54
C ARG A 411 10.79 -46.72 -14.93
N TRP A 412 9.74 -47.21 -15.57
CA TRP A 412 8.35 -46.95 -15.18
C TRP A 412 7.79 -48.05 -14.29
N ARG A 413 8.13 -49.31 -14.57
CA ARG A 413 7.65 -50.45 -13.79
C ARG A 413 8.26 -50.48 -12.39
N ALA A 414 9.52 -50.09 -12.26
CA ALA A 414 10.21 -49.96 -10.98
C ALA A 414 9.55 -48.97 -10.01
N TRP A 415 8.87 -47.92 -10.49
CA TRP A 415 8.13 -47.00 -9.60
C TRP A 415 6.91 -47.66 -8.94
N ARG A 416 6.28 -48.61 -9.63
CA ARG A 416 5.07 -49.30 -9.14
C ARG A 416 5.41 -50.51 -8.27
N GLU A 417 6.42 -51.27 -8.68
CA GLU A 417 6.74 -52.57 -8.06
C GLU A 417 7.84 -52.46 -7.01
N TRP A 418 8.74 -51.47 -7.12
CA TRP A 418 9.91 -51.31 -6.24
C TRP A 418 10.20 -49.85 -5.89
N PRO A 419 9.26 -49.12 -5.27
CA PRO A 419 9.34 -47.65 -5.11
C PRO A 419 10.55 -47.19 -4.30
N LEU A 420 10.97 -47.93 -3.27
CA LEU A 420 12.12 -47.59 -2.43
C LEU A 420 13.45 -47.78 -3.18
N GLU A 421 13.60 -48.90 -3.89
CA GLU A 421 14.75 -49.19 -4.75
C GLU A 421 14.86 -48.19 -5.90
N ARG A 422 13.72 -47.73 -6.42
CA ARG A 422 13.67 -46.70 -7.45
C ARG A 422 14.07 -45.32 -6.92
N ALA A 423 13.64 -44.97 -5.70
CA ALA A 423 13.97 -43.71 -5.05
C ALA A 423 15.48 -43.55 -4.82
N GLY A 424 16.19 -44.64 -4.52
CA GLY A 424 17.66 -44.64 -4.39
C GLY A 424 18.44 -44.50 -5.71
N ARG A 425 17.79 -44.70 -6.87
CA ARG A 425 18.42 -44.69 -8.20
C ARG A 425 17.94 -43.51 -9.06
N THR A 426 17.68 -42.36 -8.46
CA THR A 426 17.30 -41.13 -9.19
C THR A 426 18.44 -40.62 -10.07
N SER A 427 18.14 -39.87 -11.14
CA SER A 427 19.19 -39.38 -12.05
C SER A 427 20.20 -38.46 -11.37
N LEU A 428 19.76 -37.77 -10.31
CA LEU A 428 20.56 -36.85 -9.50
C LEU A 428 21.61 -37.58 -8.64
N HIS A 429 21.38 -38.85 -8.30
CA HIS A 429 22.34 -39.67 -7.55
C HIS A 429 23.59 -40.04 -8.38
N TYR A 430 23.54 -39.92 -9.71
CA TYR A 430 24.71 -40.12 -10.57
C TYR A 430 25.54 -38.85 -10.78
N ALA A 431 25.07 -37.70 -10.27
CA ALA A 431 25.81 -36.45 -10.33
C ALA A 431 26.96 -36.44 -9.30
N GLY A 432 28.09 -35.83 -9.68
CA GLY A 432 29.24 -35.62 -8.81
C GLY A 432 28.94 -34.66 -7.65
N THR A 433 29.81 -34.61 -6.64
CA THR A 433 29.65 -33.70 -5.48
C THR A 433 29.60 -32.23 -5.92
N GLY A 434 30.47 -31.81 -6.84
CA GLY A 434 30.46 -30.46 -7.42
C GLY A 434 29.15 -30.12 -8.14
N GLU A 435 28.65 -31.01 -9.01
CA GLU A 435 27.39 -30.80 -9.75
C GLU A 435 26.19 -30.66 -8.80
N ARG A 436 26.16 -31.47 -7.73
CA ARG A 436 25.12 -31.36 -6.70
C ARG A 436 25.20 -30.03 -5.96
N LEU A 437 26.41 -29.55 -5.64
CA LEU A 437 26.60 -28.22 -5.04
C LEU A 437 26.12 -27.09 -5.96
N VAL A 438 26.30 -27.20 -7.28
CA VAL A 438 25.76 -26.23 -8.25
C VAL A 438 24.24 -26.21 -8.23
N LEU A 439 23.60 -27.37 -8.27
CA LEU A 439 22.13 -27.46 -8.21
C LEU A 439 21.58 -26.85 -6.91
N LEU A 440 22.21 -27.14 -5.77
CA LEU A 440 21.85 -26.52 -4.51
C LEU A 440 22.08 -25.02 -4.51
N GLY A 441 23.20 -24.55 -5.07
CA GLY A 441 23.50 -23.13 -5.18
C GLY A 441 22.46 -22.40 -6.04
N LEU A 442 22.08 -22.96 -7.19
CA LEU A 442 21.06 -22.40 -8.07
C LEU A 442 19.68 -22.40 -7.41
N SER A 443 19.29 -23.50 -6.75
CA SER A 443 18.00 -23.62 -6.04
C SER A 443 17.93 -22.69 -4.81
N ALA A 444 19.03 -22.58 -4.05
CA ALA A 444 19.12 -21.63 -2.94
C ALA A 444 19.06 -20.18 -3.44
N ALA A 445 19.77 -19.83 -4.52
CA ALA A 445 19.69 -18.50 -5.14
C ALA A 445 18.28 -18.19 -5.66
N LEU A 446 17.59 -19.18 -6.25
CA LEU A 446 16.21 -19.04 -6.71
C LEU A 446 15.25 -18.81 -5.55
N THR A 447 15.40 -19.60 -4.48
CA THR A 447 14.63 -19.48 -3.22
C THR A 447 14.83 -18.11 -2.59
N VAL A 448 16.06 -17.59 -2.65
CA VAL A 448 16.37 -16.22 -2.25
C VAL A 448 15.57 -15.28 -3.17
N SER A 449 15.90 -15.21 -4.46
CA SER A 449 15.23 -14.30 -5.42
C SER A 449 13.69 -14.27 -5.33
N LEU A 450 13.04 -15.44 -5.21
CA LEU A 450 11.59 -15.56 -5.05
C LEU A 450 11.06 -14.93 -3.77
N SER A 451 11.76 -15.06 -2.64
CA SER A 451 11.42 -14.37 -1.40
C SER A 451 11.55 -12.86 -1.51
N GLY A 452 12.58 -12.38 -2.22
CA GLY A 452 12.78 -10.94 -2.46
C GLY A 452 11.62 -10.34 -3.24
N GLY A 453 11.17 -11.04 -4.29
CA GLY A 453 10.00 -10.63 -5.07
C GLY A 453 8.69 -10.74 -4.30
N LEU A 454 8.50 -11.79 -3.50
CA LEU A 454 7.34 -11.93 -2.60
C LEU A 454 7.27 -10.78 -1.60
N TRP A 455 8.37 -10.48 -0.93
CA TRP A 455 8.46 -9.35 -0.01
C TRP A 455 8.16 -8.03 -0.73
N ALA A 456 8.84 -7.74 -1.85
CA ALA A 456 8.68 -6.48 -2.56
C ALA A 456 7.21 -6.27 -3.00
N SER A 457 6.55 -7.33 -3.48
CA SER A 457 5.15 -7.26 -3.90
C SER A 457 4.20 -7.03 -2.73
N ARG A 458 4.37 -7.78 -1.64
CA ARG A 458 3.54 -7.65 -0.44
C ARG A 458 3.71 -6.29 0.23
N THR A 459 4.95 -5.83 0.35
CA THR A 459 5.27 -4.53 0.95
C THR A 459 4.75 -3.39 0.10
N ALA A 460 4.76 -3.51 -1.24
CA ALA A 460 4.12 -2.54 -2.12
C ALA A 460 2.61 -2.47 -1.87
N GLU A 461 1.90 -3.62 -1.82
CA GLU A 461 0.46 -3.66 -1.53
C GLU A 461 0.13 -3.04 -0.15
N LEU A 462 0.94 -3.33 0.87
CA LEU A 462 0.77 -2.75 2.20
C LEU A 462 1.02 -1.25 2.20
N LEU A 463 2.08 -0.79 1.52
CA LEU A 463 2.42 0.63 1.42
C LEU A 463 1.36 1.42 0.66
N ASP A 464 0.66 0.81 -0.30
CA ASP A 464 -0.43 1.42 -1.06
C ASP A 464 -1.80 1.29 -0.37
N THR A 465 -1.85 0.73 0.84
CA THR A 465 -3.10 0.66 1.62
C THR A 465 -3.64 2.08 1.87
N PRO A 466 -4.96 2.32 1.71
CA PRO A 466 -5.53 3.66 1.85
C PRO A 466 -5.18 4.37 3.17
N ALA A 467 -5.09 3.64 4.28
CA ALA A 467 -4.75 4.17 5.61
C ALA A 467 -3.37 4.87 5.69
N LEU A 468 -2.44 4.57 4.77
CA LEU A 468 -1.12 5.21 4.69
C LEU A 468 -1.06 6.32 3.64
N ASN A 469 -2.10 6.46 2.82
CA ASN A 469 -2.10 7.31 1.63
C ASN A 469 -3.31 8.26 1.58
N THR A 470 -3.63 8.86 2.72
CA THR A 470 -4.70 9.87 2.86
C THR A 470 -4.17 11.29 3.05
N GLY A 471 -2.85 11.51 3.11
CA GLY A 471 -2.27 12.83 3.41
C GLY A 471 -2.33 13.21 4.91
N THR A 472 -2.91 12.35 5.75
CA THR A 472 -2.90 12.43 7.21
C THR A 472 -3.02 11.04 7.83
N TYR A 473 -2.50 10.86 9.05
CA TYR A 473 -2.68 9.65 9.86
C TYR A 473 -3.73 9.82 10.97
N GLY A 474 -4.36 11.01 11.06
CA GLY A 474 -5.36 11.33 12.07
C GLY A 474 -6.79 10.94 11.68
N GLY A 475 -7.67 10.95 12.69
CA GLY A 475 -9.08 10.59 12.54
C GLY A 475 -9.31 9.09 12.66
N ALA A 476 -10.51 8.70 13.08
CA ALA A 476 -10.89 7.32 13.35
C ALA A 476 -10.81 6.45 12.09
N TRP A 477 -11.10 7.00 10.90
CA TRP A 477 -10.93 6.25 9.65
C TRP A 477 -9.48 5.77 9.47
N ALA A 478 -8.50 6.68 9.68
CA ALA A 478 -7.08 6.34 9.54
C ALA A 478 -6.63 5.42 10.66
N GLU A 479 -7.07 5.68 11.91
CA GLU A 479 -6.71 4.87 13.07
C GLU A 479 -7.22 3.42 12.94
N THR A 480 -8.49 3.21 12.59
CA THR A 480 -9.05 1.88 12.31
C THR A 480 -8.35 1.23 11.11
N GLY A 481 -8.00 2.01 10.09
CA GLY A 481 -7.20 1.55 8.95
C GLY A 481 -5.82 1.02 9.37
N LEU A 482 -5.08 1.80 10.16
CA LEU A 482 -3.77 1.44 10.69
C LEU A 482 -3.83 0.24 11.63
N ALA A 483 -4.90 0.10 12.42
CA ALA A 483 -5.10 -1.04 13.31
C ALA A 483 -5.23 -2.38 12.56
N ARG A 484 -5.68 -2.36 11.29
CA ARG A 484 -5.78 -3.55 10.43
C ARG A 484 -4.45 -3.94 9.76
N LEU A 485 -3.48 -3.02 9.72
CA LEU A 485 -2.17 -3.29 9.14
C LEU A 485 -1.36 -4.23 10.07
N PRO A 486 -0.50 -5.10 9.49
CA PRO A 486 0.37 -5.99 10.26
C PRO A 486 1.57 -5.23 10.86
N LEU A 487 1.30 -4.15 11.60
CA LEU A 487 2.32 -3.34 12.26
C LEU A 487 2.90 -4.11 13.45
N GLY A 488 4.19 -4.45 13.38
CA GLY A 488 4.92 -5.13 14.45
C GLY A 488 5.17 -4.23 15.67
N SER A 489 6.04 -4.69 16.57
CA SER A 489 6.49 -3.95 17.76
C SER A 489 7.74 -3.09 17.50
N SER A 490 8.06 -2.80 16.24
CA SER A 490 9.24 -2.00 15.89
C SER A 490 9.09 -0.53 16.33
N PRO A 491 10.21 0.18 16.58
CA PRO A 491 10.17 1.62 16.84
C PRO A 491 9.44 2.40 15.75
N GLU A 492 9.58 2.01 14.48
CA GLU A 492 8.89 2.66 13.35
C GLU A 492 7.37 2.45 13.40
N ALA A 493 6.91 1.24 13.78
CA ALA A 493 5.50 0.98 14.00
C ALA A 493 4.94 1.77 15.20
N ALA A 494 5.72 1.89 16.27
CA ALA A 494 5.35 2.71 17.44
C ALA A 494 5.29 4.21 17.09
N LEU A 495 6.22 4.72 16.26
CA LEU A 495 6.18 6.09 15.73
C LEU A 495 4.89 6.35 14.94
N LEU A 496 4.54 5.45 14.01
CA LEU A 496 3.34 5.60 13.18
C LEU A 496 2.05 5.58 14.01
N ARG A 497 1.93 4.64 14.97
CA ARG A 497 0.79 4.60 15.90
C ARG A 497 0.75 5.86 16.77
N GLY A 498 1.91 6.37 17.21
CA GLY A 498 2.02 7.61 17.99
C GLY A 498 1.50 8.82 17.23
N LEU A 499 1.90 8.97 15.97
CA LEU A 499 1.42 10.02 15.06
C LEU A 499 -0.09 9.97 14.89
N SER A 500 -0.64 8.78 14.62
CA SER A 500 -2.08 8.62 14.45
C SER A 500 -2.84 9.13 15.67
N THR A 501 -2.45 8.73 16.86
CA THR A 501 -3.15 9.16 18.09
C THR A 501 -2.89 10.59 18.50
N GLN A 502 -1.70 11.13 18.21
CA GLN A 502 -1.46 12.56 18.39
C GLN A 502 -2.38 13.37 17.47
N LEU A 503 -2.54 12.93 16.22
CA LEU A 503 -3.43 13.56 15.25
C LEU A 503 -4.92 13.25 15.50
N SER A 504 -5.26 12.27 16.31
CA SER A 504 -6.63 12.09 16.82
C SER A 504 -6.90 12.90 18.10
N GLY A 505 -5.89 13.61 18.65
CA GLY A 505 -6.01 14.45 19.84
C GLY A 505 -5.60 13.78 21.15
N ASP A 506 -5.31 12.48 21.16
CA ASP A 506 -4.85 11.76 22.36
C ASP A 506 -3.34 11.91 22.58
N LEU A 507 -2.95 13.06 23.14
CA LEU A 507 -1.56 13.37 23.47
C LEU A 507 -0.97 12.44 24.55
N SER A 508 -1.81 11.78 25.35
CA SER A 508 -1.35 10.89 26.42
C SER A 508 -0.94 9.54 25.86
N ALA A 509 -1.78 8.92 25.05
CA ALA A 509 -1.44 7.67 24.38
C ALA A 509 -0.32 7.88 23.34
N ALA A 510 -0.30 9.01 22.64
CA ALA A 510 0.79 9.36 21.73
C ALA A 510 2.17 9.37 22.42
N ARG A 511 2.26 9.94 23.63
CA ARG A 511 3.50 9.98 24.40
C ARG A 511 4.02 8.59 24.74
N VAL A 512 3.15 7.69 25.20
CA VAL A 512 3.53 6.30 25.51
C VAL A 512 4.10 5.61 24.26
N ARG A 513 3.45 5.79 23.11
CA ARG A 513 3.91 5.22 21.84
C ARG A 513 5.24 5.80 21.38
N TYR A 514 5.44 7.12 21.49
CA TYR A 514 6.73 7.72 21.15
C TYR A 514 7.84 7.36 22.12
N GLN A 515 7.55 7.09 23.40
CA GLN A 515 8.53 6.57 24.35
C GLN A 515 9.05 5.19 23.93
N ALA A 516 8.17 4.31 23.43
CA ALA A 516 8.58 3.03 22.83
C ALA A 516 9.42 3.21 21.55
N ALA A 517 9.24 4.34 20.84
CA ALA A 517 10.01 4.70 19.66
C ALA A 517 11.20 5.65 19.94
N ARG A 518 11.59 5.90 21.20
CA ARG A 518 12.54 6.98 21.59
C ARG A 518 13.93 6.88 20.96
N SER A 519 14.29 5.74 20.40
CA SER A 519 15.53 5.55 19.64
C SER A 519 15.51 6.31 18.31
N LEU A 520 14.32 6.58 17.75
CA LEU A 520 14.15 7.30 16.50
C LEU A 520 14.22 8.82 16.72
N PRO A 521 15.02 9.56 15.94
CA PRO A 521 15.07 11.02 15.98
C PRO A 521 13.68 11.66 15.77
N CYS A 522 12.87 11.16 14.82
CA CYS A 522 11.50 11.62 14.61
C CYS A 522 10.63 11.50 15.88
N ALA A 523 10.75 10.39 16.62
CA ALA A 523 9.95 10.19 17.84
C ALA A 523 10.37 11.16 18.94
N ARG A 524 11.68 11.46 19.07
CA ARG A 524 12.18 12.49 20.00
C ARG A 524 11.66 13.87 19.64
N ASN A 525 11.65 14.23 18.35
CA ASN A 525 11.02 15.47 17.90
C ASN A 525 9.54 15.53 18.32
N ASN A 526 8.78 14.47 18.07
CA ASN A 526 7.34 14.48 18.38
C ASN A 526 7.05 14.45 19.89
N LEU A 527 7.94 13.87 20.71
CA LEU A 527 7.92 14.06 22.17
C LEU A 527 8.16 15.52 22.54
N GLY A 528 9.09 16.21 21.87
CA GLY A 528 9.35 17.63 22.05
C GLY A 528 8.14 18.49 21.66
N VAL A 529 7.44 18.15 20.57
CA VAL A 529 6.17 18.77 20.18
C VAL A 529 5.13 18.64 21.30
N ILE A 530 4.98 17.43 21.87
CA ILE A 530 4.07 17.19 22.99
C ILE A 530 4.48 18.01 24.23
N ALA A 531 5.78 18.16 24.50
CA ALA A 531 6.27 18.99 25.61
C ALA A 531 5.95 20.48 25.39
N ALA A 532 6.18 20.98 24.17
CA ALA A 532 5.87 22.36 23.78
C ALA A 532 4.37 22.66 23.91
N LEU A 533 3.50 21.76 23.44
CA LEU A 533 2.04 21.88 23.57
C LEU A 533 1.55 21.90 25.03
N ARG A 534 2.37 21.42 25.98
CA ARG A 534 2.11 21.46 27.42
C ARG A 534 2.76 22.63 28.14
N GLY A 535 3.45 23.52 27.41
CA GLY A 535 4.16 24.66 27.97
C GLY A 535 5.57 24.36 28.50
N ASP A 536 6.07 23.12 28.39
CA ASP A 536 7.43 22.75 28.77
C ASP A 536 8.42 23.05 27.64
N ARG A 537 8.70 24.35 27.43
CA ARG A 537 9.62 24.82 26.39
C ARG A 537 11.07 24.35 26.61
N PRO A 538 11.66 24.38 27.81
CA PRO A 538 13.01 23.85 28.03
C PRO A 538 13.12 22.34 27.73
N GLY A 539 12.12 21.56 28.13
CA GLY A 539 12.06 20.13 27.80
C GLY A 539 11.91 19.88 26.31
N ALA A 540 11.09 20.67 25.62
CA ALA A 540 10.94 20.62 24.17
C ALA A 540 12.26 20.91 23.44
N ASP A 541 12.95 22.00 23.78
CA ASP A 541 14.23 22.38 23.18
C ASP A 541 15.30 21.31 23.35
N SER A 542 15.37 20.69 24.55
CA SER A 542 16.28 19.58 24.82
C SER A 542 16.01 18.39 23.88
N LEU A 543 14.73 18.03 23.72
CA LEU A 543 14.30 16.94 22.83
C LEU A 543 14.55 17.25 21.36
N PHE A 544 14.32 18.49 20.92
CA PHE A 544 14.61 18.91 19.55
C PHE A 544 16.11 18.88 19.26
N ARG A 545 16.96 19.39 20.16
CA ARG A 545 18.42 19.31 20.03
C ARG A 545 18.91 17.87 20.00
N ALA A 546 18.36 17.00 20.85
CA ALA A 546 18.71 15.57 20.86
C ALA A 546 18.26 14.84 19.57
N ALA A 547 17.14 15.24 18.97
CA ALA A 547 16.70 14.72 17.68
C ALA A 547 17.63 15.18 16.55
N LEU A 548 17.95 16.48 16.51
CA LEU A 548 18.83 17.06 15.49
C LEU A 548 20.27 16.55 15.60
N ALA A 549 20.80 16.35 16.82
CA ALA A 549 22.11 15.75 17.04
C ALA A 549 22.19 14.31 16.52
N ALA A 550 21.09 13.54 16.67
CA ALA A 550 21.02 12.17 16.16
C ALA A 550 20.81 12.10 14.64
N GLN A 551 20.17 13.12 14.05
CA GLN A 551 19.97 13.23 12.60
C GLN A 551 20.06 14.72 12.18
N PRO A 552 21.24 15.21 11.77
CA PRO A 552 21.45 16.63 11.44
C PRO A 552 20.56 17.15 10.31
N GLY A 553 20.08 16.28 9.41
CA GLY A 553 19.15 16.62 8.34
C GLY A 553 17.67 16.57 8.73
N LEU A 554 17.32 16.43 10.02
CA LEU A 554 15.93 16.31 10.46
C LEU A 554 15.21 17.67 10.42
N GLY A 555 14.65 18.01 9.28
CA GLY A 555 14.02 19.32 9.03
C GLY A 555 12.96 19.73 10.06
N ALA A 556 12.18 18.79 10.61
CA ALA A 556 11.20 19.10 11.65
C ALA A 556 11.85 19.61 12.94
N ALA A 557 12.94 18.98 13.40
CA ALA A 557 13.66 19.42 14.59
C ALA A 557 14.41 20.73 14.36
N ALA A 558 14.99 20.91 13.18
CA ALA A 558 15.64 22.17 12.81
C ALA A 558 14.63 23.33 12.77
N TYR A 559 13.46 23.13 12.16
CA TYR A 559 12.36 24.10 12.16
C TYR A 559 11.91 24.46 13.58
N ASN A 560 11.71 23.45 14.44
CA ASN A 560 11.28 23.67 15.83
C ASN A 560 12.29 24.44 16.69
N LEU A 561 13.57 24.42 16.32
CA LEU A 561 14.63 25.21 16.95
C LEU A 561 14.79 26.62 16.33
N GLY A 562 14.01 26.95 15.30
CA GLY A 562 14.06 28.25 14.61
C GLY A 562 15.17 28.36 13.55
N PHE A 563 15.74 27.25 13.10
CA PHE A 563 16.69 27.28 11.98
C PHE A 563 15.94 27.45 10.64
N PRO A 564 16.52 28.15 9.66
CA PRO A 564 15.95 28.26 8.32
C PRO A 564 15.98 26.90 7.62
N VAL A 565 14.81 26.38 7.26
CA VAL A 565 14.65 25.10 6.55
C VAL A 565 13.80 25.34 5.31
N LEU A 566 14.36 25.07 4.13
CA LEU A 566 13.69 25.23 2.84
C LEU A 566 13.24 23.87 2.29
N THR A 567 12.11 23.38 2.81
CA THR A 567 11.44 22.16 2.33
C THR A 567 9.96 22.47 2.13
N LEU A 568 9.28 21.73 1.25
CA LEU A 568 7.83 21.88 1.07
C LEU A 568 7.05 21.80 2.40
N GLY A 569 7.51 20.93 3.30
CA GLY A 569 6.91 20.77 4.60
C GLY A 569 7.09 21.98 5.52
N SER A 570 8.29 22.55 5.58
CA SER A 570 8.55 23.74 6.40
C SER A 570 7.87 24.98 5.83
N GLU A 571 7.85 25.17 4.50
CA GLU A 571 7.10 26.25 3.84
C GLU A 571 5.60 26.14 4.13
N PHE A 572 5.05 24.92 4.04
CA PHE A 572 3.65 24.66 4.37
C PHE A 572 3.35 24.96 5.84
N GLN A 573 4.24 24.54 6.75
CA GLN A 573 4.10 24.80 8.18
C GLN A 573 4.14 26.31 8.49
N GLU A 574 5.11 27.04 7.93
CA GLU A 574 5.29 28.47 8.16
C GLU A 574 4.06 29.27 7.70
N ARG A 575 3.50 28.89 6.54
CA ARG A 575 2.36 29.58 5.94
C ARG A 575 1.01 29.27 6.58
N TYR A 576 0.77 28.01 6.96
CA TYR A 576 -0.58 27.57 7.37
C TYR A 576 -0.69 27.12 8.83
N ARG A 577 0.43 26.96 9.53
CA ARG A 577 0.50 26.54 10.95
C ARG A 577 1.53 27.36 11.71
N THR A 578 1.49 28.68 11.49
CA THR A 578 2.44 29.62 12.08
C THR A 578 2.39 29.53 13.62
N GLY A 579 3.55 29.42 14.24
CA GLY A 579 3.67 29.30 15.70
C GLY A 579 3.41 27.89 16.26
N GLU A 580 2.93 26.95 15.44
CA GLU A 580 2.82 25.55 15.86
C GLU A 580 4.14 24.80 15.60
N PRO A 581 4.56 23.92 16.53
CA PRO A 581 5.72 23.07 16.31
C PRO A 581 5.44 22.01 15.23
N ARG A 582 6.42 21.78 14.35
CA ARG A 582 6.34 20.84 13.24
C ARG A 582 6.51 19.39 13.71
N LEU A 583 5.57 18.55 13.30
CA LEU A 583 5.68 17.10 13.45
C LEU A 583 6.69 16.49 12.49
N CYS A 584 7.31 15.40 12.92
CA CYS A 584 8.17 14.56 12.10
C CYS A 584 7.37 13.34 11.62
N TYR A 585 7.26 13.19 10.31
CA TYR A 585 6.55 12.09 9.65
C TYR A 585 7.54 11.04 9.12
N PRO A 586 7.19 9.74 9.16
CA PRO A 586 8.01 8.69 8.58
C PRO A 586 8.10 8.84 7.05
N ASP A 587 9.29 8.61 6.50
CA ASP A 587 9.48 8.42 5.06
C ASP A 587 9.08 7.00 4.62
N ASP A 588 9.03 6.76 3.31
CA ASP A 588 8.67 5.44 2.75
C ASP A 588 9.58 4.32 3.29
N ARG A 589 10.87 4.59 3.53
CA ARG A 589 11.79 3.62 4.16
C ARG A 589 11.35 3.25 5.57
N SER A 590 10.96 4.22 6.38
CA SER A 590 10.48 4.01 7.75
C SER A 590 9.14 3.26 7.73
N LEU A 591 8.24 3.58 6.80
CA LEU A 591 6.98 2.85 6.61
C LEU A 591 7.22 1.39 6.20
N ILE A 592 8.15 1.12 5.28
CA ILE A 592 8.53 -0.24 4.88
C ILE A 592 9.00 -1.06 6.09
N ARG A 593 9.84 -0.47 6.96
CA ARG A 593 10.31 -1.12 8.20
C ARG A 593 9.18 -1.32 9.22
N ALA A 594 8.25 -0.39 9.33
CA ALA A 594 7.08 -0.52 10.21
C ALA A 594 6.16 -1.68 9.78
N LEU A 595 6.00 -1.88 8.47
CA LEU A 595 5.09 -2.88 7.89
C LEU A 595 5.70 -4.28 7.79
N SER A 596 6.95 -4.37 7.37
CA SER A 596 7.55 -5.63 6.91
C SER A 596 8.94 -5.90 7.48
N GLY A 597 9.49 -4.94 8.23
CA GLY A 597 10.89 -4.97 8.66
C GLY A 597 11.86 -4.64 7.52
N ASP A 598 13.14 -4.95 7.74
CA ASP A 598 14.17 -4.81 6.73
C ASP A 598 14.27 -6.07 5.86
N VAL A 599 14.59 -5.88 4.57
CA VAL A 599 14.91 -6.94 3.61
C VAL A 599 15.96 -7.89 4.18
N SER A 600 17.01 -7.34 4.80
CA SER A 600 18.05 -8.14 5.43
C SER A 600 17.52 -9.00 6.58
N GLY A 601 16.50 -8.53 7.29
CA GLY A 601 15.80 -9.25 8.34
C GLY A 601 14.98 -10.40 7.79
N ILE A 602 14.36 -10.23 6.62
CA ILE A 602 13.59 -11.28 5.95
C ILE A 602 14.51 -12.37 5.42
N TRP A 603 15.63 -12.00 4.78
CA TRP A 603 16.65 -12.98 4.36
C TRP A 603 17.17 -13.79 5.54
N ARG A 604 17.47 -13.12 6.67
CA ARG A 604 17.90 -13.79 7.91
C ARG A 604 16.80 -14.67 8.48
N ALA A 605 15.56 -14.18 8.54
CA ALA A 605 14.43 -14.96 9.03
C ALA A 605 14.17 -16.19 8.16
N GLN A 606 14.38 -16.13 6.85
CA GLN A 606 14.24 -17.28 5.98
C GLN A 606 15.29 -18.36 6.24
N LEU A 607 16.52 -17.97 6.58
CA LEU A 607 17.60 -18.90 6.95
C LEU A 607 17.37 -19.52 8.34
N HIS A 608 16.84 -18.76 9.30
CA HIS A 608 16.72 -19.19 10.70
C HIS A 608 15.34 -19.74 11.09
N ASP A 609 14.25 -19.29 10.45
CA ASP A 609 12.85 -19.70 10.69
C ASP A 609 12.06 -19.83 9.37
N PRO A 610 12.38 -20.83 8.53
CA PRO A 610 11.62 -21.07 7.29
C PRO A 610 10.13 -21.40 7.57
N ALA A 611 9.81 -21.92 8.77
CA ALA A 611 8.44 -22.17 9.20
C ALA A 611 7.65 -20.88 9.42
N GLY A 612 8.30 -19.76 9.75
CA GLY A 612 7.69 -18.43 9.85
C GLY A 612 7.10 -17.97 8.51
N GLN A 613 7.85 -18.15 7.41
CA GLN A 613 7.39 -17.79 6.07
C GLN A 613 6.22 -18.66 5.60
N LEU A 614 6.25 -19.96 5.90
CA LEU A 614 5.12 -20.86 5.63
C LEU A 614 3.86 -20.46 6.41
N ARG A 615 3.99 -20.10 7.69
CA ARG A 615 2.87 -19.61 8.51
C ARG A 615 2.27 -18.32 7.94
N LEU A 616 3.11 -17.44 7.42
CA LEU A 616 2.69 -16.20 6.78
C LEU A 616 1.89 -16.46 5.51
N ILE A 617 2.43 -17.29 4.60
CA ILE A 617 1.75 -17.69 3.37
C ILE A 617 0.43 -18.42 3.70
N ALA A 618 0.42 -19.30 4.70
CA ALA A 618 -0.79 -20.00 5.13
C ALA A 618 -1.85 -19.05 5.76
N ALA A 619 -1.42 -17.99 6.45
CA ALA A 619 -2.33 -16.97 6.96
C ALA A 619 -2.97 -16.16 5.82
N GLU A 620 -2.19 -15.82 4.79
CA GLU A 620 -2.68 -15.14 3.58
C GLU A 620 -3.61 -16.04 2.76
N ALA A 621 -3.30 -17.32 2.66
CA ALA A 621 -4.14 -18.33 2.02
C ALA A 621 -5.53 -18.42 2.66
N ARG A 622 -5.58 -18.46 3.99
CA ARG A 622 -6.83 -18.47 4.75
C ARG A 622 -7.67 -17.20 4.56
N ARG A 623 -7.03 -16.09 4.19
CA ARG A 623 -7.71 -14.82 3.88
C ARG A 623 -8.10 -14.70 2.39
N GLY A 624 -7.89 -15.75 1.59
CA GLY A 624 -8.17 -15.75 0.15
C GLY A 624 -7.20 -14.91 -0.69
N ARG A 625 -6.03 -14.55 -0.14
CA ARG A 625 -5.04 -13.67 -0.78
C ARG A 625 -3.73 -14.41 -1.08
N LEU A 626 -3.80 -15.51 -1.83
CA LEU A 626 -2.57 -16.21 -2.24
C LEU A 626 -1.85 -15.43 -3.34
N HIS A 627 -0.71 -14.83 -2.98
CA HIS A 627 0.12 -14.11 -3.92
C HIS A 627 0.79 -15.11 -4.91
N PRO A 628 0.86 -14.83 -6.23
CA PRO A 628 1.50 -15.74 -7.20
C PRO A 628 2.95 -16.10 -6.84
N TRP A 629 3.68 -15.14 -6.29
CA TRP A 629 5.03 -15.32 -5.76
C TRP A 629 5.11 -16.34 -4.62
N ALA A 630 4.08 -16.42 -3.78
CA ALA A 630 4.03 -17.41 -2.70
C ALA A 630 3.88 -18.83 -3.26
N LEU A 631 3.12 -19.01 -4.35
CA LEU A 631 3.00 -20.31 -5.02
C LEU A 631 4.31 -20.75 -5.65
N LEU A 632 5.00 -19.84 -6.35
CA LEU A 632 6.32 -20.11 -6.93
C LEU A 632 7.33 -20.47 -5.83
N TRP A 633 7.30 -19.73 -4.71
CA TRP A 633 8.16 -19.99 -3.57
C TRP A 633 7.87 -21.35 -2.92
N LEU A 634 6.60 -21.73 -2.75
CA LEU A 634 6.20 -23.04 -2.23
C LEU A 634 6.65 -24.18 -3.16
N ALA A 635 6.47 -24.01 -4.47
CA ALA A 635 6.91 -24.98 -5.46
C ALA A 635 8.43 -25.18 -5.42
N GLU A 636 9.20 -24.09 -5.32
CA GLU A 636 10.65 -24.16 -5.18
C GLU A 636 11.09 -24.72 -3.81
N GLY A 637 10.33 -24.48 -2.75
CA GLY A 637 10.59 -25.13 -1.46
C GLY A 637 10.57 -26.66 -1.56
N LEU A 638 9.67 -27.21 -2.39
CA LEU A 638 9.59 -28.66 -2.65
C LEU A 638 10.76 -29.16 -3.50
N THR A 639 11.20 -28.39 -4.51
CA THR A 639 12.37 -28.77 -5.34
C THR A 639 13.65 -28.74 -4.51
N LEU A 640 13.85 -27.71 -3.68
CA LEU A 640 14.99 -27.61 -2.77
C LEU A 640 15.01 -28.77 -1.76
N ALA A 641 13.86 -29.11 -1.16
CA ALA A 641 13.74 -30.25 -0.26
C ALA A 641 14.08 -31.58 -0.97
N ALA A 642 13.61 -31.76 -2.22
CA ALA A 642 13.94 -32.94 -3.01
C ALA A 642 15.44 -33.01 -3.34
N LEU A 643 16.09 -31.88 -3.64
CA LEU A 643 17.54 -31.80 -3.86
C LEU A 643 18.33 -32.11 -2.60
N LEU A 644 17.91 -31.60 -1.44
CA LEU A 644 18.54 -31.89 -0.15
C LEU A 644 18.42 -33.39 0.20
N LEU A 645 17.26 -34.01 -0.04
CA LEU A 645 17.09 -35.46 0.13
C LEU A 645 17.98 -36.25 -0.83
N ALA A 646 18.21 -35.75 -2.05
CA ALA A 646 19.11 -36.38 -3.02
C ALA A 646 20.60 -36.31 -2.65
N LEU A 647 20.98 -35.50 -1.64
CA LEU A 647 22.34 -35.48 -1.08
C LEU A 647 22.60 -36.58 -0.07
N LEU A 648 21.56 -37.11 0.57
CA LEU A 648 21.73 -38.19 1.54
C LEU A 648 22.31 -39.41 0.81
N PRO A 649 23.44 -39.99 1.28
CA PRO A 649 24.01 -41.16 0.65
C PRO A 649 22.96 -42.28 0.69
N PRO A 650 22.81 -43.06 -0.39
CA PRO A 650 21.86 -44.17 -0.39
C PRO A 650 22.25 -45.10 0.75
N ARG A 651 21.30 -45.41 1.64
CA ARG A 651 21.48 -46.51 2.60
C ARG A 651 21.71 -47.76 1.75
N ARG A 652 22.97 -48.21 1.66
CA ARG A 652 23.25 -49.53 1.13
C ARG A 652 22.51 -50.50 2.05
N ALA A 653 21.46 -51.15 1.55
CA ALA A 653 21.07 -52.41 2.14
C ALA A 653 22.33 -53.28 2.03
N THR A 654 22.97 -53.52 3.17
CA THR A 654 23.92 -54.61 3.28
C THR A 654 23.14 -55.84 2.86
N VAL A 655 23.35 -56.28 1.62
CA VAL A 655 22.95 -57.62 1.21
C VAL A 655 23.66 -58.52 2.19
N SER A 656 22.89 -59.06 3.13
CA SER A 656 23.33 -60.09 4.05
C SER A 656 23.98 -61.15 3.17
N ALA A 657 25.30 -61.30 3.32
CA ALA A 657 26.04 -62.37 2.69
C ALA A 657 25.50 -63.68 3.27
N VAL A 658 24.47 -64.22 2.63
CA VAL A 658 23.99 -65.58 2.86
C VAL A 658 24.98 -66.49 2.15
N SER A 659 25.84 -67.08 2.97
CA SER A 659 26.53 -68.36 2.81
C SER A 659 26.77 -68.86 1.38
N LEU A 660 28.01 -68.71 0.91
CA LEU A 660 28.66 -69.76 0.11
C LEU A 660 30.10 -69.89 0.62
N GLU A 661 30.35 -71.01 1.30
CA GLU A 661 31.66 -71.53 1.64
C GLU A 661 32.50 -71.81 0.39
N ASP A 662 33.81 -71.86 0.61
CA ASP A 662 34.88 -72.36 -0.26
C ASP A 662 35.29 -71.53 -1.49
N THR A 663 36.39 -70.78 -1.35
CA THR A 663 37.73 -71.24 -1.80
C THR A 663 38.78 -70.13 -1.64
N ASP A 664 40.00 -70.52 -1.26
CA ASP A 664 41.14 -69.70 -0.85
C ASP A 664 41.76 -68.72 -1.89
N GLY A 665 41.02 -68.32 -2.93
CA GLY A 665 41.45 -67.30 -3.90
C GLY A 665 41.16 -65.84 -3.48
N ALA A 666 40.31 -65.60 -2.48
CA ALA A 666 39.76 -64.27 -2.21
C ALA A 666 40.64 -63.36 -1.33
N LYS A 667 41.65 -63.92 -0.63
CA LYS A 667 42.49 -63.14 0.30
C LYS A 667 43.62 -62.34 -0.39
N SER A 668 44.02 -62.71 -1.61
CA SER A 668 45.03 -61.96 -2.38
C SER A 668 44.43 -60.75 -3.11
N ALA A 669 43.21 -60.85 -3.63
CA ALA A 669 42.50 -59.75 -4.28
C ALA A 669 42.05 -58.65 -3.28
N ALA A 670 41.68 -59.03 -2.05
CA ALA A 670 41.22 -58.10 -1.02
C ALA A 670 42.35 -57.27 -0.36
N ARG A 671 43.62 -57.70 -0.49
CA ARG A 671 44.78 -56.91 -0.02
C ARG A 671 45.28 -55.90 -1.05
N ALA A 672 45.13 -56.19 -2.35
CA ALA A 672 45.53 -55.28 -3.42
C ALA A 672 44.56 -54.08 -3.59
N SER A 673 43.27 -54.26 -3.31
CA SER A 673 42.26 -53.20 -3.46
C SER A 673 42.15 -52.23 -2.27
N ARG A 674 42.95 -52.41 -1.21
CA ARG A 674 42.89 -51.58 0.00
C ARG A 674 43.81 -50.34 -0.07
N TRP A 675 44.66 -50.25 -1.10
CA TRP A 675 45.64 -49.17 -1.28
C TRP A 675 45.53 -48.39 -2.60
N SER A 676 44.48 -48.62 -3.40
CA SER A 676 44.14 -47.80 -4.56
C SER A 676 42.71 -47.25 -4.40
N GLY A 677 42.59 -45.94 -4.14
CA GLY A 677 41.31 -45.25 -3.94
C GLY A 677 40.36 -45.20 -5.16
N ASP A 678 40.68 -45.89 -6.25
CA ASP A 678 39.95 -45.84 -7.52
C ASP A 678 39.67 -47.23 -8.06
N SER A 679 38.56 -47.85 -7.65
CA SER A 679 37.83 -48.82 -8.50
C SER A 679 36.54 -49.28 -7.82
N LEU A 680 35.45 -48.54 -8.03
CA LEU A 680 34.10 -49.11 -7.98
C LEU A 680 33.85 -49.75 -9.35
N PRO A 681 33.55 -51.07 -9.46
CA PRO A 681 33.16 -51.67 -10.73
C PRO A 681 31.81 -51.05 -11.14
N GLY A 682 31.84 -50.21 -12.18
CA GLY A 682 30.67 -49.50 -12.71
C GLY A 682 30.77 -47.97 -12.76
N ARG A 683 31.80 -47.34 -12.16
CA ARG A 683 32.10 -45.93 -12.47
C ARG A 683 32.87 -45.87 -13.80
N PRO A 684 32.35 -45.23 -14.87
CA PRO A 684 33.22 -44.85 -15.98
C PRO A 684 34.34 -43.94 -15.44
N PRO A 685 35.57 -44.01 -15.97
CA PRO A 685 36.68 -43.17 -15.52
C PRO A 685 36.26 -41.70 -15.51
N ALA A 686 36.60 -41.01 -14.42
CA ALA A 686 35.94 -39.79 -13.96
C ALA A 686 36.10 -38.56 -14.84
N TYR A 687 36.81 -38.61 -15.98
CA TYR A 687 36.96 -37.44 -16.84
C TYR A 687 37.16 -37.89 -18.29
N LEU A 688 36.13 -37.70 -19.12
CA LEU A 688 36.23 -37.68 -20.57
C LEU A 688 35.79 -36.28 -21.02
N PRO A 689 36.67 -35.47 -21.63
CA PRO A 689 36.37 -34.09 -21.99
C PRO A 689 35.19 -33.94 -22.98
N ASP A 690 34.83 -35.01 -23.67
CA ASP A 690 33.71 -35.06 -24.63
C ASP A 690 32.30 -35.14 -23.98
N ARG A 691 32.18 -35.26 -22.65
CA ARG A 691 30.88 -35.54 -22.00
C ARG A 691 30.37 -34.52 -20.98
N ASP A 692 31.16 -33.51 -20.60
CA ASP A 692 30.75 -32.48 -19.63
C ASP A 692 30.23 -31.21 -20.31
N LEU A 693 29.05 -31.31 -20.95
CA LEU A 693 28.34 -30.16 -21.53
C LEU A 693 28.02 -29.06 -20.50
N LEU A 694 27.90 -29.41 -19.21
CA LEU A 694 27.73 -28.45 -18.11
C LEU A 694 28.97 -27.56 -17.94
N ALA A 695 30.17 -28.15 -18.07
CA ALA A 695 31.44 -27.44 -17.96
C ALA A 695 31.64 -26.46 -19.13
N TRP A 696 31.04 -26.74 -20.29
CA TRP A 696 31.00 -25.78 -21.40
C TRP A 696 29.98 -24.68 -21.14
N VAL A 697 28.74 -24.98 -20.74
CA VAL A 697 27.68 -23.97 -20.58
C VAL A 697 27.86 -23.04 -19.38
N LEU A 698 28.42 -23.54 -18.27
CA LEU A 698 28.64 -22.79 -17.02
C LEU A 698 30.13 -22.83 -16.64
N PRO A 699 30.90 -21.76 -16.88
CA PRO A 699 32.32 -21.69 -16.55
C PRO A 699 32.59 -22.04 -15.09
N GLY A 700 33.59 -22.89 -14.84
CA GLY A 700 33.99 -23.32 -13.50
C GLY A 700 33.24 -24.56 -12.97
N SER A 701 32.10 -24.93 -13.55
CA SER A 701 31.28 -26.06 -13.06
C SER A 701 31.96 -27.44 -13.21
N GLY A 702 32.80 -27.63 -14.23
CA GLY A 702 33.61 -28.85 -14.38
C GLY A 702 34.82 -28.90 -13.45
N LEU A 703 35.23 -27.76 -12.87
CA LEU A 703 36.45 -27.60 -12.09
C LEU A 703 36.18 -27.49 -10.59
N LEU A 704 34.97 -27.81 -10.12
CA LEU A 704 34.54 -27.58 -8.74
C LEU A 704 35.27 -28.41 -7.69
N GLU A 705 35.99 -29.45 -8.10
CA GLU A 705 36.91 -30.16 -7.21
C GLU A 705 38.16 -29.33 -6.86
N TRP A 706 38.36 -28.20 -7.55
CA TRP A 706 39.43 -27.24 -7.33
C TRP A 706 38.84 -25.89 -6.91
N VAL A 707 39.55 -25.17 -6.01
CA VAL A 707 39.16 -23.84 -5.51
C VAL A 707 38.87 -22.84 -6.66
N TRP A 708 39.57 -23.00 -7.78
CA TRP A 708 39.44 -22.16 -8.97
C TRP A 708 38.11 -22.36 -9.73
N GLY A 709 37.49 -23.54 -9.66
CA GLY A 709 36.18 -23.78 -10.29
C GLY A 709 35.06 -22.99 -9.62
N GLY A 710 35.09 -22.89 -8.29
CA GLY A 710 34.15 -22.06 -7.52
C GLY A 710 34.31 -20.57 -7.83
N LEU A 711 35.55 -20.08 -7.92
CA LEU A 711 35.86 -18.69 -8.26
C LEU A 711 35.38 -18.30 -9.68
N LEU A 712 35.60 -19.17 -10.67
CA LEU A 712 35.16 -18.93 -12.05
C LEU A 712 33.63 -18.91 -12.16
N LEU A 713 32.95 -19.80 -11.45
CA LEU A 713 31.49 -19.87 -11.45
C LEU A 713 30.86 -18.65 -10.76
N LEU A 714 31.39 -18.26 -9.58
CA LEU A 714 30.94 -17.07 -8.86
C LEU A 714 31.16 -15.78 -9.66
N GLY A 715 32.35 -15.64 -10.28
CA GLY A 715 32.66 -14.49 -11.13
C GLY A 715 31.74 -14.39 -12.36
N PHE A 716 31.47 -15.52 -13.02
CA PHE A 716 30.55 -15.58 -14.16
C PHE A 716 29.11 -15.23 -13.78
N VAL A 717 28.61 -15.79 -12.67
CA VAL A 717 27.25 -15.51 -12.18
C VAL A 717 27.11 -14.03 -11.78
N ALA A 718 28.08 -13.47 -11.04
CA ALA A 718 28.04 -12.06 -10.65
C ALA A 718 28.04 -11.12 -11.87
N ALA A 719 28.82 -11.41 -12.90
CA ALA A 719 28.87 -10.63 -14.13
C ALA A 719 27.58 -10.75 -14.97
N ALA A 720 27.00 -11.95 -15.07
CA ALA A 720 25.73 -12.17 -15.75
C ALA A 720 24.58 -11.43 -15.06
N LEU A 721 24.57 -11.40 -13.73
CA LEU A 721 23.59 -10.64 -12.93
C LEU A 721 23.73 -9.13 -13.13
N ALA A 722 24.97 -8.62 -13.14
CA ALA A 722 25.24 -7.21 -13.40
C ALA A 722 24.79 -6.80 -14.83
N TRP A 723 25.03 -7.66 -15.82
CA TRP A 723 24.60 -7.42 -17.19
C TRP A 723 23.07 -7.45 -17.35
N ALA A 724 22.40 -8.47 -16.81
CA ALA A 724 20.95 -8.60 -16.88
C ALA A 724 20.24 -7.45 -16.15
N ALA A 725 20.77 -7.00 -15.01
CA ALA A 725 20.26 -5.84 -14.28
C ALA A 725 20.41 -4.55 -15.11
N GLY A 726 21.59 -4.32 -15.72
CA GLY A 726 21.82 -3.17 -16.60
C GLY A 726 20.92 -3.16 -17.83
N TYR A 727 20.73 -4.32 -18.47
CA TYR A 727 19.87 -4.47 -19.64
C TYR A 727 18.39 -4.23 -19.31
N ALA A 728 17.89 -4.79 -18.20
CA ALA A 728 16.52 -4.57 -17.74
C ALA A 728 16.24 -3.10 -17.36
N LEU A 729 17.23 -2.39 -16.82
CA LEU A 729 17.16 -0.95 -16.56
C LEU A 729 17.08 -0.15 -17.88
N SER A 730 17.81 -0.55 -18.92
CA SER A 730 17.82 0.13 -20.23
C SER A 730 16.51 -0.03 -21.01
N LEU A 731 15.92 -1.24 -21.06
CA LEU A 731 14.65 -1.50 -21.74
C LEU A 731 13.46 -0.73 -21.15
N ARG A 732 13.54 -0.35 -19.86
CA ARG A 732 12.49 0.40 -19.18
C ARG A 732 12.64 1.91 -19.22
N ALA A 733 13.86 2.43 -19.44
CA ALA A 733 14.06 3.84 -19.75
C ALA A 733 13.33 4.25 -21.05
N ALA A 734 13.11 3.27 -21.95
CA ALA A 734 12.36 3.42 -23.20
C ALA A 734 10.82 3.23 -23.06
N SER A 735 10.27 3.29 -21.84
CA SER A 735 8.81 3.25 -21.55
C SER A 735 8.01 2.08 -22.16
N ALA A 736 8.65 0.95 -22.47
CA ALA A 736 7.95 -0.27 -22.88
C ALA A 736 7.52 -1.11 -21.66
N ALA A 737 6.21 -1.36 -21.52
CA ALA A 737 5.70 -2.35 -20.59
C ALA A 737 6.20 -3.75 -21.01
N LEU A 738 6.89 -4.46 -20.12
CA LEU A 738 7.23 -5.87 -20.33
C LEU A 738 5.95 -6.70 -20.13
N PRO A 739 5.45 -7.41 -21.16
CA PRO A 739 4.26 -8.23 -21.02
C PRO A 739 4.60 -9.52 -20.26
N TRP A 740 3.79 -9.84 -19.25
CA TRP A 740 3.77 -11.13 -18.57
C TRP A 740 2.33 -11.69 -18.55
N PRO A 741 2.10 -13.01 -18.67
CA PRO A 741 2.97 -14.08 -19.16
C PRO A 741 2.52 -14.61 -20.55
N LEU A 742 3.47 -15.02 -21.41
CA LEU A 742 3.31 -15.78 -22.67
C LEU A 742 3.31 -15.06 -24.04
N SER A 743 3.46 -13.74 -24.17
CA SER A 743 3.73 -13.15 -25.49
C SER A 743 5.22 -13.09 -25.80
N LEU A 744 5.78 -14.21 -26.27
CA LEU A 744 7.20 -14.40 -26.58
C LEU A 744 7.71 -13.68 -27.86
N TRP A 745 7.00 -12.68 -28.40
CA TRP A 745 7.48 -11.97 -29.59
C TRP A 745 6.93 -10.53 -29.66
N PRO A 746 7.78 -9.49 -29.79
CA PRO A 746 7.29 -8.16 -30.11
C PRO A 746 6.76 -8.16 -31.56
N ALA A 747 5.57 -7.59 -31.79
CA ALA A 747 5.02 -7.40 -33.13
C ALA A 747 5.78 -6.33 -33.95
N THR A 748 6.74 -5.64 -33.33
CA THR A 748 7.57 -4.61 -33.93
C THR A 748 9.03 -5.02 -33.80
N GLY A 749 9.76 -5.00 -34.93
CA GLY A 749 11.07 -5.62 -35.12
C GLY A 749 12.19 -5.24 -34.13
N TRP A 750 13.33 -5.91 -34.29
CA TRP A 750 14.53 -5.70 -33.48
C TRP A 750 14.99 -4.23 -33.55
N PRO A 751 15.40 -3.61 -32.43
CA PRO A 751 15.96 -2.27 -32.45
C PRO A 751 17.32 -2.26 -33.15
N ASP A 752 17.51 -1.33 -34.09
CA ASP A 752 18.70 -1.21 -34.94
C ASP A 752 19.99 -0.77 -34.20
N SER A 753 19.90 -0.45 -32.91
CA SER A 753 21.06 -0.27 -32.03
C SER A 753 20.65 -0.41 -30.56
N LEU A 754 21.57 -0.86 -29.70
CA LEU A 754 21.42 -1.00 -28.25
C LEU A 754 22.06 0.22 -27.55
N PRO A 755 21.33 1.29 -27.21
CA PRO A 755 21.91 2.44 -26.52
C PRO A 755 21.76 2.21 -25.01
N GLY A 756 22.88 2.08 -24.29
CA GLY A 756 22.86 2.03 -22.82
C GLY A 756 23.87 1.11 -22.13
N LEU A 757 24.71 0.38 -22.87
CA LEU A 757 25.84 -0.35 -22.29
C LEU A 757 26.99 0.64 -21.99
N THR A 758 26.88 1.44 -20.93
CA THR A 758 27.96 2.36 -20.53
C THR A 758 29.20 1.66 -20.00
N SER A 759 29.15 0.33 -19.77
CA SER A 759 30.35 -0.42 -19.42
C SER A 759 30.38 -1.86 -19.96
N PRO A 760 31.37 -2.23 -20.79
CA PRO A 760 31.51 -3.58 -21.36
C PRO A 760 32.11 -4.61 -20.40
N TRP A 761 32.50 -4.19 -19.18
CA TRP A 761 33.21 -5.06 -18.24
C TRP A 761 32.45 -6.35 -17.85
N PRO A 762 31.10 -6.38 -17.71
CA PRO A 762 30.41 -7.63 -17.34
C PRO A 762 30.54 -8.69 -18.44
N LEU A 763 30.41 -8.27 -19.71
CA LEU A 763 30.59 -9.15 -20.86
C LEU A 763 32.05 -9.59 -20.99
N ALA A 764 33.01 -8.70 -20.71
CA ALA A 764 34.43 -9.03 -20.70
C ALA A 764 34.78 -10.05 -19.61
N VAL A 765 34.20 -9.92 -18.41
CA VAL A 765 34.38 -10.90 -17.31
C VAL A 765 33.75 -12.24 -17.68
N MET A 766 32.54 -12.25 -18.25
CA MET A 766 31.90 -13.48 -18.72
C MET A 766 32.74 -14.20 -19.79
N ALA A 767 33.23 -13.46 -20.80
CA ALA A 767 34.08 -14.01 -21.85
C ALA A 767 35.42 -14.53 -21.31
N SER A 768 36.03 -13.80 -20.37
CA SER A 768 37.29 -14.20 -19.72
C SER A 768 37.12 -15.47 -18.89
N SER A 769 36.02 -15.59 -18.13
CA SER A 769 35.69 -16.79 -17.38
C SER A 769 35.50 -18.00 -18.30
N TRP A 770 34.88 -17.82 -19.47
CA TRP A 770 34.75 -18.86 -20.50
C TRP A 770 36.10 -19.29 -21.07
N LEU A 771 36.95 -18.35 -21.46
CA LEU A 771 38.28 -18.63 -22.02
C LEU A 771 39.19 -19.34 -21.01
N LEU A 772 39.22 -18.87 -19.76
CA LEU A 772 39.97 -19.50 -18.67
C LEU A 772 39.48 -20.91 -18.38
N ASN A 773 38.16 -21.11 -18.33
CA ASN A 773 37.57 -22.42 -18.12
C ASN A 773 37.90 -23.39 -19.27
N ALA A 774 37.78 -22.95 -20.52
CA ALA A 774 38.16 -23.76 -21.69
C ALA A 774 39.65 -24.12 -21.69
N ALA A 775 40.53 -23.17 -21.35
CA ALA A 775 41.97 -23.41 -21.25
C ALA A 775 42.32 -24.43 -20.15
N CYS A 776 41.67 -24.35 -18.98
CA CYS A 776 41.85 -25.30 -17.89
C CYS A 776 41.35 -26.71 -18.25
N LEU A 777 40.16 -26.82 -18.85
CA LEU A 777 39.62 -28.10 -19.30
C LEU A 777 40.52 -28.75 -20.37
N TRP A 778 41.05 -27.96 -21.29
CA TRP A 778 41.98 -28.43 -22.31
C TRP A 778 43.34 -28.87 -21.74
N ALA A 779 43.86 -28.16 -20.74
CA ALA A 779 45.10 -28.52 -20.06
C ALA A 779 44.97 -29.84 -19.27
N LEU A 780 43.82 -30.04 -18.60
CA LEU A 780 43.49 -31.28 -17.88
C LEU A 780 43.33 -32.46 -18.85
N GLY A 781 42.61 -32.27 -19.95
CA GLY A 781 42.46 -33.29 -20.99
C GLY A 781 43.80 -33.73 -21.59
N ARG A 782 44.74 -32.79 -21.82
CA ARG A 782 46.09 -33.12 -22.31
C ARG A 782 46.95 -33.86 -21.29
N ARG A 783 46.82 -33.57 -19.99
CA ARG A 783 47.54 -34.31 -18.94
C ARG A 783 47.07 -35.76 -18.84
N GLN A 784 45.76 -36.01 -18.91
CA GLN A 784 45.22 -37.37 -18.86
C GLN A 784 45.53 -38.17 -20.13
N ALA A 785 45.47 -37.55 -21.31
CA ALA A 785 45.89 -38.20 -22.55
C ALA A 785 47.36 -38.67 -22.51
N ARG A 786 48.23 -37.92 -21.82
CA ARG A 786 49.64 -38.29 -21.58
C ARG A 786 49.86 -39.33 -20.47
N GLN A 787 48.85 -39.61 -19.64
CA GLN A 787 48.91 -40.64 -18.60
C GLN A 787 48.31 -41.97 -19.07
N GLN A 788 47.50 -41.93 -20.14
CA GLN A 788 46.92 -43.12 -20.78
C GLN A 788 47.77 -43.65 -21.95
N LEU A 789 48.63 -42.80 -22.52
CA LEU A 789 49.79 -43.18 -23.34
C LEU A 789 50.95 -43.52 -22.43
#